data_AF-A0A9P7ZJD1-F1
#
_entry.id   AF-A0A9P7ZJD1-F1
#
_cell.length_a   1.000
_cell.length_b   1.000
_cell.length_c   1.000
_cell.angle_alpha   90.00
_cell.angle_beta   90.00
_cell.angle_gamma   90.00
#
_symmetry.space_group_name_H-M   'P 1'
#
loop_
_entity.id
_entity.type
_entity.pdbx_description
1 polymer ?
#
loop_
_entity_poly.entity_id
_entity_poly.type
_entity_poly.pdbx_seq_one_letter_code
_entity_poly.pdbx_strand_id
1 'polypeptide(L)'
;MAPAGQNSQPERIPLRQRRPSSGAPIVDIQGSVGPAGISRPKHTRTITGLGPGEIKSVEASIPEPQREAWKRAQAQGFRGKDGFEKELVRHVETTLARSMFNCDEKAAYSATSLAFRDQLILDWNRTQQNQTYRDSKRVYYLSLEFLMGRALDNAMLNIGQKDTAKAGLSELGFRIEDIIGQENDAALGNGGLGRLAACFLDSLASLDFHAWGYGLRYRYGIFKQEIIDGYQVEVPDYWLDFNPWEFPRHDVTVDIQFFGNVRKESKEQGKEVAIWEGGEIVQAVAYDVPIPGYNTSTTNNLRLWSSKASGGEFDFQKFNNGDYESSVADQQRAETISAVLYPNDNLERGKELRLKQQYFWVAASLHDIVRRFKKSKRPWKQFADQVAIQLNDTHPTLAIVELQRILVDIEGLEWEEAWDIVTSTFGYTNHTVLPEALEKWPVGLVQHLLPRHLQIIYDINLYFLQQVEKQFPNDRDILRRVSIIEESQPKMVRMAYLAIVGSHKVNGVAELHSDLIKTTIFKDFVEIYGPDKFTNVTNGITPRRWLHQANPRLSELIASKIGGNDFLKDLTKLNKLESLAEDKEFRKEWSEIKYANKVRLAKLIKELTGVTVNPAALFDIQVKRIHEYKRQQLNIFGVIHRYLTLKAMSPEERKKQLPRVSVFGGKAAPGYWMAKQIIHLINAVGSVVNNDADIGDLLKVIFLPDYNVSKAEIITPASDISEHISTAGTEASGTSNMKFVLNGGLIIGTCDGANIEITREIGDNNIFLFGNLAEDVEDLRHAHNYGSHTIDPDLNKVFEEMEKGTFGTPHDFSAMVAAVRHHGDYYLVSDDFHSYIETHKLVDEAYRNQDEWVAKCIVSVARMGFFSSDRCINEYAESIWNVEPLAVKS
;
A
#
# COMPACT_ATOMS: atom_id res chain seq x y z
N MET A 1 38.69 66.01 -36.10
CA MET A 1 39.75 66.11 -37.11
C MET A 1 40.36 64.73 -37.27
N ALA A 2 40.24 64.11 -38.45
CA ALA A 2 41.07 62.97 -38.83
C ALA A 2 42.48 63.47 -39.23
N PRO A 3 43.52 62.63 -39.19
CA PRO A 3 43.80 61.85 -40.41
C PRO A 3 44.32 60.40 -40.21
N ALA A 4 43.89 59.57 -41.16
CA ALA A 4 44.57 58.48 -41.89
C ALA A 4 45.77 57.71 -41.28
N GLY A 5 45.53 56.43 -40.98
CA GLY A 5 45.98 55.28 -41.78
C GLY A 5 47.46 54.86 -41.80
N GLN A 6 47.77 53.70 -41.20
CA GLN A 6 48.60 52.64 -41.83
C GLN A 6 48.49 51.31 -41.06
N ASN A 7 48.51 50.22 -41.82
CA ASN A 7 48.36 48.81 -41.42
C ASN A 7 49.45 48.31 -40.45
N SER A 8 49.05 47.57 -39.42
CA SER A 8 49.89 46.52 -38.81
C SER A 8 49.01 45.47 -38.11
N GLN A 9 49.03 44.23 -38.61
CA GLN A 9 48.45 43.07 -37.93
C GLN A 9 49.17 42.82 -36.59
N PRO A 10 48.48 42.45 -35.49
CA PRO A 10 49.13 41.97 -34.29
C PRO A 10 49.43 40.46 -34.37
N GLU A 11 50.64 40.12 -33.96
CA GLU A 11 51.27 38.79 -33.93
C GLU A 11 50.42 37.71 -33.24
N ARG A 12 50.29 36.55 -33.89
CA ARG A 12 49.78 35.31 -33.28
C ARG A 12 50.91 34.63 -32.50
N ILE A 13 50.65 34.35 -31.22
CA ILE A 13 51.47 33.51 -30.35
C ILE A 13 51.59 32.09 -30.95
N PRO A 14 52.77 31.43 -30.95
CA PRO A 14 52.93 30.13 -31.59
C PRO A 14 52.19 29.01 -30.85
N LEU A 15 51.28 28.33 -31.57
CA LEU A 15 50.69 27.05 -31.17
C LEU A 15 51.78 25.99 -31.08
N ARG A 16 51.97 25.43 -29.89
CA ARG A 16 52.86 24.29 -29.64
C ARG A 16 52.25 23.03 -30.28
N GLN A 17 52.53 22.78 -31.56
CA GLN A 17 52.19 21.51 -32.22
C GLN A 17 53.03 20.38 -31.61
N ARG A 18 52.37 19.46 -30.88
CA ARG A 18 52.93 18.14 -30.60
C ARG A 18 53.09 17.41 -31.93
N ARG A 19 54.33 17.16 -32.36
CA ARG A 19 54.62 16.23 -33.45
C ARG A 19 54.15 14.83 -33.06
N PRO A 20 53.48 14.07 -33.94
CA PRO A 20 53.19 12.67 -33.68
C PRO A 20 54.50 11.87 -33.67
N SER A 21 54.72 11.05 -32.65
CA SER A 21 55.83 10.08 -32.68
C SER A 21 55.51 9.02 -33.73
N SER A 22 56.21 9.06 -34.86
CA SER A 22 56.29 7.95 -35.81
C SER A 22 57.19 6.88 -35.19
N GLY A 23 56.63 5.73 -34.77
CA GLY A 23 57.47 4.63 -34.31
C GLY A 23 56.82 3.55 -33.44
N ALA A 24 55.59 3.14 -33.71
CA ALA A 24 55.12 1.78 -33.46
C ALA A 24 53.89 1.55 -34.34
N PRO A 25 53.76 0.40 -35.02
CA PRO A 25 52.49 0.07 -35.65
C PRO A 25 51.45 0.03 -34.52
N ILE A 26 50.45 0.90 -34.60
CA ILE A 26 49.21 0.69 -33.87
C ILE A 26 48.59 -0.52 -34.57
N VAL A 27 48.95 -1.70 -34.10
CA VAL A 27 48.08 -2.85 -34.25
C VAL A 27 46.84 -2.45 -33.48
N ASP A 28 45.71 -2.33 -34.17
CA ASP A 28 44.42 -2.32 -33.49
C ASP A 28 44.40 -3.57 -32.61
N ILE A 29 44.63 -3.40 -31.30
CA ILE A 29 44.49 -4.48 -30.33
C ILE A 29 42.98 -4.69 -30.17
N GLN A 30 42.36 -5.26 -31.19
CA GLN A 30 41.03 -5.82 -31.11
C GLN A 30 41.17 -7.22 -30.51
N GLY A 31 41.03 -7.28 -29.19
CA GLY A 31 41.05 -8.53 -28.45
C GLY A 31 41.35 -8.30 -26.98
N SER A 32 40.72 -9.07 -26.11
CA SER A 32 41.08 -9.06 -24.68
C SER A 32 42.52 -9.50 -24.51
N VAL A 33 43.30 -8.78 -23.70
CA VAL A 33 44.61 -9.23 -23.21
C VAL A 33 44.38 -10.49 -22.37
N GLY A 34 44.64 -11.65 -22.97
CA GLY A 34 44.48 -12.96 -22.36
C GLY A 34 45.40 -13.96 -23.05
N PRO A 35 45.72 -15.11 -22.41
CA PRO A 35 46.57 -16.12 -23.01
C PRO A 35 46.01 -16.56 -24.37
N ALA A 36 46.89 -16.68 -25.38
CA ALA A 36 46.50 -17.15 -26.71
C ALA A 36 45.84 -18.54 -26.61
N GLY A 37 44.69 -18.72 -27.26
CA GLY A 37 43.95 -19.99 -27.29
C GLY A 37 42.82 -20.14 -26.27
N ILE A 38 42.56 -19.14 -25.42
CA ILE A 38 41.40 -19.15 -24.50
C ILE A 38 40.28 -18.28 -25.07
N SER A 39 39.25 -18.89 -25.68
CA SER A 39 38.00 -18.17 -25.94
C SER A 39 37.31 -17.91 -24.60
N ARG A 40 37.16 -16.65 -24.22
CA ARG A 40 36.36 -16.28 -23.03
C ARG A 40 34.89 -16.34 -23.43
N PRO A 41 34.04 -17.11 -22.73
CA PRO A 41 32.61 -16.94 -22.88
C PRO A 41 32.27 -15.49 -22.52
N LYS A 42 31.70 -14.72 -23.45
CA LYS A 42 31.19 -13.38 -23.15
C LYS A 42 29.87 -13.56 -22.40
N HIS A 43 29.94 -13.77 -21.09
CA HIS A 43 28.74 -13.79 -20.26
C HIS A 43 28.11 -12.39 -20.24
N THR A 44 26.99 -12.21 -20.93
CA THR A 44 26.16 -11.01 -20.86
C THR A 44 24.95 -11.29 -19.98
N ARG A 45 24.68 -10.43 -18.98
CA ARG A 45 23.51 -10.59 -18.11
C ARG A 45 22.22 -10.47 -18.92
N THR A 46 21.30 -11.40 -18.73
CA THR A 46 19.89 -11.20 -19.10
C THR A 46 19.08 -10.93 -17.83
N ILE A 47 18.48 -9.74 -17.76
CA ILE A 47 17.96 -9.17 -16.51
C ILE A 47 16.77 -9.97 -15.91
N THR A 48 16.10 -10.80 -16.71
CA THR A 48 14.90 -11.56 -16.31
C THR A 48 14.92 -13.03 -16.75
N GLY A 49 16.09 -13.57 -17.13
CA GLY A 49 16.23 -14.93 -17.66
C GLY A 49 16.39 -14.99 -19.17
N LEU A 50 16.53 -16.22 -19.68
CA LEU A 50 16.78 -16.55 -21.09
C LEU A 50 15.63 -17.36 -21.69
N GLY A 51 15.31 -17.14 -22.96
CA GLY A 51 14.33 -17.98 -23.68
C GLY A 51 14.87 -19.40 -23.98
N PRO A 52 14.01 -20.35 -24.39
CA PRO A 52 14.41 -21.75 -24.61
C PRO A 52 15.57 -21.94 -25.62
N GLY A 53 15.59 -21.16 -26.70
CA GLY A 53 16.66 -21.20 -27.70
C GLY A 53 17.96 -20.55 -27.21
N GLU A 54 17.84 -19.48 -26.42
CA GLU A 54 18.99 -18.75 -25.88
C GLU A 54 19.71 -19.56 -24.81
N ILE A 55 18.99 -20.25 -23.92
CA ILE A 55 19.59 -21.14 -22.91
C ILE A 55 20.47 -22.20 -23.56
N LYS A 56 19.96 -22.90 -24.59
CA LYS A 56 20.71 -23.94 -25.29
C LYS A 56 21.96 -23.38 -25.97
N SER A 57 21.83 -22.22 -26.61
CA SER A 57 22.95 -21.53 -27.26
C SER A 57 24.03 -21.11 -26.26
N VAL A 58 23.62 -20.49 -25.14
CA VAL A 58 24.51 -20.06 -24.06
C VAL A 58 25.18 -21.27 -23.42
N GLU A 59 24.42 -22.32 -23.10
CA GLU A 59 24.98 -23.53 -22.50
C GLU A 59 25.99 -24.21 -23.42
N ALA A 60 25.70 -24.35 -24.72
CA ALA A 60 26.62 -24.90 -25.70
C ALA A 60 27.90 -24.05 -25.87
N SER A 61 27.81 -22.73 -25.62
CA SER A 61 28.97 -21.83 -25.69
C SER A 61 29.92 -21.95 -24.49
N ILE A 62 29.49 -22.58 -23.39
CA ILE A 62 30.30 -22.72 -22.17
C ILE A 62 30.96 -24.11 -22.16
N PRO A 63 32.31 -24.19 -22.17
CA PRO A 63 33.04 -25.44 -22.08
C PRO A 63 32.58 -26.32 -20.91
N GLU A 64 32.48 -27.62 -21.13
CA GLU A 64 31.98 -28.58 -20.13
C GLU A 64 32.71 -28.51 -18.77
N PRO A 65 34.05 -28.40 -18.69
CA PRO A 65 34.73 -28.27 -17.40
C PRO A 65 34.30 -27.01 -16.61
N GLN A 66 33.96 -25.93 -17.32
CA GLN A 66 33.47 -24.71 -16.70
C GLN A 66 32.02 -24.90 -16.22
N ARG A 67 31.15 -25.52 -17.02
CA ARG A 67 29.77 -25.84 -16.61
C ARG A 67 29.76 -26.72 -15.36
N GLU A 68 30.57 -27.76 -15.32
CA GLU A 68 30.67 -28.64 -14.15
C GLU A 68 31.23 -27.92 -12.92
N ALA A 69 32.19 -26.99 -13.09
CA ALA A 69 32.66 -26.15 -12.00
C ALA A 69 31.54 -25.26 -11.42
N TRP A 70 30.72 -24.65 -12.27
CA TRP A 70 29.56 -23.84 -11.85
C TRP A 70 28.48 -24.70 -11.17
N LYS A 71 28.13 -25.87 -11.73
CA LYS A 71 27.15 -26.79 -11.12
C LYS A 71 27.60 -27.26 -9.74
N ARG A 72 28.88 -27.61 -9.58
CA ARG A 72 29.43 -28.05 -8.29
C ARG A 72 29.43 -26.96 -7.22
N ALA A 73 29.65 -25.71 -7.62
CA ALA A 73 29.69 -24.56 -6.71
C ALA A 73 28.36 -23.80 -6.61
N GLN A 74 27.29 -24.33 -7.19
CA GLN A 74 25.98 -23.68 -7.19
C GLN A 74 25.46 -23.55 -5.75
N ALA A 75 25.06 -22.34 -5.37
CA ALA A 75 24.46 -22.08 -4.08
C ALA A 75 23.20 -22.95 -3.88
N GLN A 76 23.06 -23.50 -2.68
CA GLN A 76 21.88 -24.26 -2.25
C GLN A 76 21.27 -23.55 -1.05
N GLY A 77 19.94 -23.53 -0.96
CA GLY A 77 19.26 -23.08 0.25
C GLY A 77 19.61 -23.98 1.43
N PHE A 78 19.63 -23.43 2.63
CA PHE A 78 19.93 -24.21 3.81
C PHE A 78 18.84 -25.25 4.08
N ARG A 79 19.23 -26.36 4.72
CA ARG A 79 18.34 -27.46 5.08
C ARG A 79 18.51 -27.82 6.54
N GLY A 80 17.39 -27.90 7.26
CA GLY A 80 17.39 -28.21 8.68
C GLY A 80 18.12 -27.17 9.52
N LYS A 81 18.15 -27.45 10.82
CA LYS A 81 18.67 -26.55 11.85
C LYS A 81 20.15 -26.21 11.64
N ASP A 82 21.00 -27.23 11.51
CA ASP A 82 22.46 -27.05 11.34
C ASP A 82 22.82 -26.27 10.06
N GLY A 83 22.02 -26.42 9.00
CA GLY A 83 22.20 -25.65 7.77
C GLY A 83 21.90 -24.16 7.98
N PHE A 84 20.79 -23.87 8.66
CA PHE A 84 20.40 -22.50 9.01
C PHE A 84 21.45 -21.83 9.91
N GLU A 85 21.93 -22.52 10.95
CA GLU A 85 22.95 -22.01 11.86
C GLU A 85 24.24 -21.64 11.12
N LYS A 86 24.69 -22.49 10.19
CA LYS A 86 25.86 -22.21 9.35
C LYS A 86 25.69 -20.96 8.50
N GLU A 87 24.53 -20.78 7.87
CA GLU A 87 24.25 -19.59 7.05
C GLU A 87 24.14 -18.32 7.89
N LEU A 88 23.48 -18.40 9.06
CA LEU A 88 23.40 -17.27 9.98
C LEU A 88 24.80 -16.87 10.47
N VAL A 89 25.59 -17.82 10.99
CA VAL A 89 26.96 -17.55 11.47
C VAL A 89 27.84 -17.03 10.34
N ARG A 90 27.72 -17.60 9.13
CA ARG A 90 28.41 -17.09 7.94
C ARG A 90 28.10 -15.62 7.71
N HIS A 91 26.83 -15.19 7.77
CA HIS A 91 26.49 -13.77 7.60
C HIS A 91 26.98 -12.90 8.75
N VAL A 92 26.93 -13.37 10.00
CA VAL A 92 27.52 -12.66 11.15
C VAL A 92 29.00 -12.39 10.92
N GLU A 93 29.77 -13.42 10.55
CA GLU A 93 31.23 -13.33 10.42
C GLU A 93 31.67 -12.61 9.14
N THR A 94 31.00 -12.87 8.01
CA THR A 94 31.48 -12.42 6.69
C THR A 94 30.76 -11.18 6.18
N THR A 95 29.44 -11.08 6.37
CA THR A 95 28.65 -9.98 5.81
C THR A 95 28.57 -8.80 6.78
N LEU A 96 28.38 -9.09 8.07
CA LEU A 96 28.31 -8.08 9.12
C LEU A 96 29.67 -7.76 9.74
N ALA A 97 30.71 -8.53 9.41
CA ALA A 97 32.06 -8.41 9.97
C ALA A 97 32.07 -8.42 11.50
N ARG A 98 31.27 -9.31 12.10
CA ARG A 98 31.13 -9.51 13.55
C ARG A 98 31.61 -10.91 13.95
N SER A 99 31.45 -11.26 15.21
CA SER A 99 31.80 -12.57 15.79
C SER A 99 30.80 -12.93 16.89
N MET A 100 30.95 -14.12 17.47
CA MET A 100 30.16 -14.52 18.63
C MET A 100 30.25 -13.53 19.82
N PHE A 101 31.34 -12.76 19.93
CA PHE A 101 31.57 -11.84 21.04
C PHE A 101 30.81 -10.51 20.93
N ASN A 102 30.30 -10.16 19.75
CA ASN A 102 29.60 -8.90 19.49
C ASN A 102 28.38 -9.05 18.56
N CYS A 103 27.81 -10.25 18.51
CA CYS A 103 26.55 -10.51 17.85
C CYS A 103 25.39 -10.15 18.79
N ASP A 104 24.90 -8.91 18.69
CA ASP A 104 23.68 -8.47 19.36
C ASP A 104 22.42 -8.94 18.60
N GLU A 105 21.24 -8.66 19.16
CA GLU A 105 19.94 -9.03 18.54
C GLU A 105 19.78 -8.41 17.14
N LYS A 106 20.26 -7.19 16.92
CA LYS A 106 20.20 -6.52 15.62
C LYS A 106 21.08 -7.22 14.58
N ALA A 107 22.27 -7.68 14.97
CA ALA A 107 23.15 -8.48 14.11
C ALA A 107 22.55 -9.86 13.83
N ALA A 108 21.97 -10.52 14.83
CA ALA A 108 21.27 -11.79 14.66
C ALA A 108 20.05 -11.65 13.73
N TYR A 109 19.26 -10.58 13.88
CA TYR A 109 18.19 -10.22 12.93
C TYR A 109 18.71 -10.03 11.51
N SER A 110 19.78 -9.25 11.38
CA SER A 110 20.39 -8.95 10.08
C SER A 110 20.86 -10.24 9.40
N ALA A 111 21.59 -11.09 10.12
CA ALA A 111 22.10 -12.36 9.61
C ALA A 111 20.99 -13.37 9.29
N THR A 112 19.96 -13.45 10.14
CA THR A 112 18.78 -14.30 9.89
C THR A 112 18.06 -13.86 8.62
N SER A 113 17.80 -12.55 8.48
CA SER A 113 17.13 -11.98 7.31
C SER A 113 17.93 -12.21 6.03
N LEU A 114 19.26 -12.07 6.09
CA LEU A 114 20.15 -12.34 4.96
C LEU A 114 20.14 -13.83 4.56
N ALA A 115 20.15 -14.76 5.53
CA ALA A 115 20.07 -16.19 5.25
C ALA A 115 18.76 -16.55 4.53
N PHE A 116 17.63 -16.02 4.98
CA PHE A 116 16.34 -16.21 4.31
C PHE A 116 16.28 -15.51 2.96
N ARG A 117 16.85 -14.31 2.83
CA ARG A 117 16.93 -13.60 1.55
C ARG A 117 17.73 -14.38 0.51
N ASP A 118 18.84 -14.99 0.89
CA ASP A 118 19.66 -15.81 -0.03
C ASP A 118 18.82 -16.96 -0.60
N GLN A 119 17.98 -17.61 0.22
CA GLN A 119 17.02 -18.62 -0.25
C GLN A 119 15.92 -18.05 -1.15
N LEU A 120 15.34 -16.89 -0.78
CA LEU A 120 14.36 -16.19 -1.63
C LEU A 120 14.94 -15.80 -2.98
N ILE A 121 16.22 -15.42 -3.06
CA ILE A 121 16.89 -15.07 -4.32
C ILE A 121 16.99 -16.30 -5.24
N LEU A 122 17.26 -17.49 -4.69
CA LEU A 122 17.29 -18.73 -5.48
C LEU A 122 15.93 -19.00 -6.12
N ASP A 123 14.86 -18.93 -5.33
CA ASP A 123 13.50 -19.19 -5.80
C ASP A 123 12.95 -18.06 -6.69
N TRP A 124 13.31 -16.81 -6.42
CA TRP A 124 13.04 -15.66 -7.28
C TRP A 124 13.67 -15.85 -8.66
N ASN A 125 14.96 -16.24 -8.72
CA ASN A 125 15.64 -16.51 -9.99
C ASN A 125 14.95 -17.63 -10.78
N ARG A 126 14.53 -18.71 -10.10
CA ARG A 126 13.77 -19.81 -10.72
C ARG A 126 12.42 -19.35 -11.24
N THR A 127 11.70 -18.54 -10.46
CA THR A 127 10.38 -18.00 -10.86
C THR A 127 10.53 -17.10 -12.09
N GLN A 128 11.50 -16.18 -12.09
CA GLN A 128 11.73 -15.29 -13.24
C GLN A 128 12.17 -16.07 -14.48
N GLN A 129 13.04 -17.07 -14.33
CA GLN A 129 13.47 -17.92 -15.43
C GLN A 129 12.32 -18.80 -15.96
N ASN A 130 11.47 -19.34 -15.09
CA ASN A 130 10.30 -20.11 -15.50
C ASN A 130 9.32 -19.25 -16.32
N GLN A 131 9.07 -18.00 -15.88
CA GLN A 131 8.24 -17.08 -16.67
C GLN A 131 8.84 -16.83 -18.05
N THR A 132 10.12 -16.43 -18.11
CA THR A 132 10.76 -16.09 -19.40
C THR A 132 10.83 -17.30 -20.33
N TYR A 133 10.97 -18.51 -19.77
CA TYR A 133 10.97 -19.75 -20.53
C TYR A 133 9.57 -20.07 -21.10
N ARG A 134 8.51 -19.83 -20.31
CA ARG A 134 7.11 -20.13 -20.67
C ARG A 134 6.44 -19.05 -21.50
N ASP A 135 6.92 -17.81 -21.39
CA ASP A 135 6.43 -16.64 -22.10
C ASP A 135 4.90 -16.50 -22.00
N SER A 136 4.40 -16.57 -20.75
CA SER A 136 2.99 -16.41 -20.41
C SER A 136 2.64 -14.97 -20.06
N LYS A 137 1.34 -14.64 -20.15
CA LYS A 137 0.80 -13.35 -19.72
C LYS A 137 1.18 -13.04 -18.27
N ARG A 138 1.53 -11.80 -18.00
CA ARG A 138 2.00 -11.33 -16.69
C ARG A 138 1.17 -10.17 -16.19
N VAL A 139 0.90 -10.16 -14.89
CA VAL A 139 0.19 -9.08 -14.21
C VAL A 139 1.18 -8.06 -13.63
N TYR A 140 0.89 -6.78 -13.81
CA TYR A 140 1.60 -5.68 -13.19
C TYR A 140 0.64 -4.85 -12.36
N TYR A 141 0.83 -4.88 -11.05
CA TYR A 141 0.01 -4.15 -10.11
C TYR A 141 0.68 -2.83 -9.74
N LEU A 142 0.14 -1.72 -10.22
CA LEU A 142 0.67 -0.38 -9.98
C LEU A 142 -0.06 0.22 -8.78
N SER A 143 0.68 0.46 -7.69
CA SER A 143 0.16 1.19 -6.54
C SER A 143 1.16 2.21 -6.01
N LEU A 144 0.63 3.36 -5.58
CA LEU A 144 1.41 4.40 -4.92
C LEU A 144 1.82 4.01 -3.49
N GLU A 145 1.14 3.03 -2.88
CA GLU A 145 1.49 2.54 -1.55
C GLU A 145 1.51 1.00 -1.46
N PHE A 146 2.45 0.47 -0.68
CA PHE A 146 2.53 -0.93 -0.27
C PHE A 146 2.80 -1.01 1.22
N LEU A 147 1.78 -1.31 2.02
CA LEU A 147 1.92 -1.37 3.47
C LEU A 147 2.42 -2.76 3.88
N MET A 148 3.67 -3.09 3.55
CA MET A 148 4.23 -4.45 3.65
C MET A 148 4.31 -4.98 5.09
N GLY A 149 4.61 -4.09 6.04
CA GLY A 149 4.94 -4.45 7.42
C GLY A 149 6.34 -5.05 7.54
N ARG A 150 6.56 -5.83 8.60
CA ARG A 150 7.77 -6.65 8.80
C ARG A 150 7.79 -7.86 7.88
N ALA A 151 8.93 -8.18 7.28
CA ALA A 151 9.07 -9.26 6.31
C ALA A 151 9.62 -10.57 6.91
N LEU A 152 10.41 -10.51 7.99
CA LEU A 152 11.12 -11.68 8.51
C LEU A 152 10.18 -12.84 8.86
N ASP A 153 9.18 -12.58 9.72
CA ASP A 153 8.29 -13.64 10.17
C ASP A 153 7.46 -14.23 9.02
N ASN A 154 7.04 -13.38 8.08
CA ASN A 154 6.30 -13.79 6.90
C ASN A 154 7.15 -14.64 5.95
N ALA A 155 8.42 -14.28 5.73
CA ALA A 155 9.35 -15.05 4.90
C ALA A 155 9.62 -16.44 5.50
N MET A 156 9.91 -16.50 6.81
CA MET A 156 10.13 -17.77 7.51
C MET A 156 8.91 -18.69 7.43
N LEU A 157 7.72 -18.12 7.58
CA LEU A 157 6.44 -18.82 7.52
C LEU A 157 6.14 -19.33 6.11
N ASN A 158 6.23 -18.48 5.09
CA ASN A 158 5.88 -18.84 3.71
C ASN A 158 6.84 -19.90 3.11
N ILE A 159 8.13 -19.86 3.48
CA ILE A 159 9.14 -20.87 3.11
C ILE A 159 8.94 -22.19 3.89
N GLY A 160 8.18 -22.18 4.98
CA GLY A 160 7.95 -23.37 5.82
C GLY A 160 9.16 -23.74 6.69
N GLN A 161 9.98 -22.76 7.07
CA GLN A 161 11.20 -22.98 7.85
C GLN A 161 11.26 -22.17 9.16
N LYS A 162 10.14 -21.60 9.61
CA LYS A 162 10.05 -20.87 10.88
C LYS A 162 10.50 -21.71 12.09
N ASP A 163 10.08 -22.97 12.18
CA ASP A 163 10.51 -23.85 13.28
C ASP A 163 12.00 -24.19 13.22
N THR A 164 12.55 -24.32 12.01
CA THR A 164 13.98 -24.52 11.80
C THR A 164 14.78 -23.31 12.29
N ALA A 165 14.34 -22.10 11.93
CA ALA A 165 14.96 -20.87 12.39
C ALA A 165 14.83 -20.69 13.90
N LYS A 166 13.65 -20.99 14.47
CA LYS A 166 13.41 -20.93 15.93
C LYS A 166 14.36 -21.85 16.69
N ALA A 167 14.51 -23.10 16.24
CA ALA A 167 15.42 -24.05 16.87
C ALA A 167 16.88 -23.59 16.77
N GLY A 168 17.33 -23.18 15.59
CA GLY A 168 18.72 -22.75 15.39
C GLY A 168 19.07 -21.45 16.10
N LEU A 169 18.16 -20.46 16.11
CA LEU A 169 18.34 -19.23 16.90
C LEU A 169 18.47 -19.54 18.38
N SER A 170 17.64 -20.45 18.90
CA SER A 170 17.70 -20.85 20.31
C SER A 170 19.03 -21.50 20.68
N GLU A 171 19.62 -22.30 19.79
CA GLU A 171 20.93 -22.93 20.02
C GLU A 171 22.08 -21.92 19.97
N LEU A 172 21.93 -20.88 19.15
CA LEU A 172 22.84 -19.74 19.08
C LEU A 172 22.61 -18.70 20.19
N GLY A 173 21.65 -18.93 21.09
CA GLY A 173 21.39 -18.08 22.27
C GLY A 173 20.38 -16.95 22.07
N PHE A 174 19.58 -16.97 21.00
CA PHE A 174 18.59 -15.94 20.69
C PHE A 174 17.16 -16.47 20.74
N ARG A 175 16.23 -15.64 21.22
CA ARG A 175 14.79 -15.91 21.13
C ARG A 175 14.24 -15.30 19.85
N ILE A 176 13.50 -16.09 19.07
CA ILE A 176 12.98 -15.66 17.77
C ILE A 176 12.11 -14.39 17.87
N GLU A 177 11.35 -14.23 18.95
CA GLU A 177 10.50 -13.04 19.15
C GLU A 177 11.33 -11.77 19.33
N ASP A 178 12.46 -11.86 20.05
CA ASP A 178 13.37 -10.73 20.28
C ASP A 178 14.06 -10.33 18.96
N ILE A 179 14.33 -11.31 18.07
CA ILE A 179 14.88 -11.09 16.73
C ILE A 179 13.87 -10.45 15.78
N ILE A 180 12.63 -10.96 15.72
CA ILE A 180 11.55 -10.35 14.93
C ILE A 180 11.27 -8.91 15.42
N GLY A 181 11.40 -8.67 16.72
CA GLY A 181 11.22 -7.35 17.34
C GLY A 181 12.17 -6.27 16.83
N GLN A 182 13.35 -6.64 16.32
CA GLN A 182 14.36 -5.70 15.80
C GLN A 182 14.01 -5.11 14.44
N GLU A 183 13.08 -5.72 13.70
CA GLU A 183 12.73 -5.29 12.35
C GLU A 183 11.88 -4.00 12.39
N ASN A 184 12.22 -3.04 11.53
CA ASN A 184 11.35 -1.88 11.26
C ASN A 184 10.30 -2.25 10.20
N ASP A 185 9.07 -1.78 10.36
CA ASP A 185 8.08 -1.86 9.28
C ASP A 185 8.59 -1.12 8.04
N ALA A 186 8.42 -1.69 6.85
CA ALA A 186 8.74 -0.99 5.63
C ALA A 186 7.79 0.19 5.41
N ALA A 187 8.30 1.42 5.47
CA ALA A 187 7.53 2.65 5.36
C ALA A 187 7.17 2.98 3.89
N LEU A 188 6.55 2.02 3.20
CA LEU A 188 6.22 2.08 1.77
C LEU A 188 4.73 2.37 1.51
N GLY A 189 3.93 2.56 2.55
CA GLY A 189 2.50 2.82 2.45
C GLY A 189 1.90 3.37 3.73
N ASN A 190 0.63 3.78 3.68
CA ASN A 190 -0.06 4.36 4.82
C ASN A 190 -1.36 3.64 5.18
N GLY A 191 -2.26 3.45 4.21
CA GLY A 191 -3.65 3.08 4.48
C GLY A 191 -4.08 1.68 4.06
N GLY A 192 -5.41 1.50 4.00
CA GLY A 192 -6.05 0.28 3.53
C GLY A 192 -5.74 -0.03 2.06
N LEU A 193 -5.54 1.00 1.22
CA LEU A 193 -5.20 0.86 -0.21
C LEU A 193 -3.86 0.10 -0.38
N GLY A 194 -2.84 0.49 0.36
CA GLY A 194 -1.52 -0.14 0.32
C GLY A 194 -1.46 -1.45 1.05
N ARG A 195 -2.30 -1.64 2.08
CA ARG A 195 -2.41 -2.94 2.75
C ARG A 195 -3.13 -3.98 1.90
N LEU A 196 -4.11 -3.56 1.10
CA LEU A 196 -4.75 -4.40 0.08
C LEU A 196 -3.72 -4.83 -0.97
N ALA A 197 -2.95 -3.89 -1.53
CA ALA A 197 -1.89 -4.18 -2.48
C ALA A 197 -0.88 -5.20 -1.92
N ALA A 198 -0.48 -5.06 -0.65
CA ALA A 198 0.41 -6.01 0.00
C ALA A 198 -0.23 -7.39 0.25
N CYS A 199 -1.53 -7.48 0.57
CA CYS A 199 -2.24 -8.77 0.64
C CYS A 199 -2.34 -9.44 -0.74
N PHE A 200 -2.56 -8.65 -1.80
CA PHE A 200 -2.62 -9.14 -3.17
C PHE A 200 -1.30 -9.72 -3.64
N LEU A 201 -0.16 -9.09 -3.32
CA LEU A 201 1.15 -9.65 -3.66
C LEU A 201 1.40 -11.01 -2.99
N ASP A 202 0.99 -11.19 -1.74
CA ASP A 202 1.08 -12.48 -1.02
C ASP A 202 0.18 -13.55 -1.66
N SER A 203 -1.07 -13.21 -2.00
CA SER A 203 -2.00 -14.12 -2.70
C SER A 203 -1.54 -14.48 -4.11
N LEU A 204 -1.08 -13.51 -4.90
CA LEU A 204 -0.53 -13.75 -6.25
C LEU A 204 0.63 -14.73 -6.20
N ALA A 205 1.54 -14.59 -5.23
CA ALA A 205 2.64 -15.52 -5.05
C ALA A 205 2.16 -16.91 -4.57
N SER A 206 1.24 -16.96 -3.60
CA SER A 206 0.74 -18.21 -3.00
C SER A 206 -0.09 -19.08 -3.93
N LEU A 207 -0.75 -18.45 -4.91
CA LEU A 207 -1.57 -19.07 -5.96
C LEU A 207 -0.80 -19.28 -7.27
N ASP A 208 0.52 -19.08 -7.27
CA ASP A 208 1.38 -19.28 -8.43
C ASP A 208 1.06 -18.38 -9.65
N PHE A 209 0.40 -17.23 -9.45
CA PHE A 209 0.23 -16.23 -10.49
C PHE A 209 1.51 -15.40 -10.65
N HIS A 210 1.98 -15.27 -11.88
CA HIS A 210 3.18 -14.49 -12.16
C HIS A 210 2.83 -13.01 -12.24
N ALA A 211 3.17 -12.30 -11.17
CA ALA A 211 2.80 -10.91 -11.02
C ALA A 211 3.88 -10.11 -10.32
N TRP A 212 4.00 -8.84 -10.71
CA TRP A 212 4.90 -7.90 -10.05
C TRP A 212 4.13 -6.68 -9.53
N GLY A 213 4.48 -6.25 -8.32
CA GLY A 213 4.10 -4.93 -7.81
C GLY A 213 5.09 -3.88 -8.28
N TYR A 214 4.62 -2.69 -8.61
CA TYR A 214 5.45 -1.52 -8.89
C TYR A 214 5.06 -0.34 -8.00
N GLY A 215 6.03 0.24 -7.30
CA GLY A 215 5.83 1.41 -6.44
C GLY A 215 7.07 2.29 -6.31
N LEU A 216 7.02 3.24 -5.38
CA LEU A 216 8.14 4.14 -5.04
C LEU A 216 8.87 3.64 -3.79
N ARG A 217 10.20 3.80 -3.78
CA ARG A 217 11.04 3.51 -2.60
C ARG A 217 11.10 4.75 -1.69
N TYR A 218 10.07 4.96 -0.88
CA TYR A 218 10.01 6.10 0.03
C TYR A 218 11.10 6.05 1.10
N ARG A 219 11.85 7.13 1.22
CA ARG A 219 12.96 7.20 2.18
C ARG A 219 12.48 7.33 3.63
N TYR A 220 11.45 8.14 3.85
CA TYR A 220 10.96 8.52 5.19
C TYR A 220 9.50 8.15 5.44
N GLY A 221 8.91 7.32 4.56
CA GLY A 221 7.49 6.95 4.60
C GLY A 221 6.55 8.14 4.49
N ILE A 222 5.42 8.09 5.19
CA ILE A 222 4.54 9.25 5.39
C ILE A 222 5.07 10.10 6.55
N PHE A 223 5.19 9.48 7.72
CA PHE A 223 5.87 9.92 8.94
C PHE A 223 5.71 8.83 10.02
N LYS A 224 6.61 8.81 11.00
CA LYS A 224 6.42 8.14 12.28
C LYS A 224 5.69 9.09 13.23
N GLN A 225 4.66 8.58 13.91
CA GLN A 225 3.85 9.39 14.82
C GLN A 225 4.46 9.33 16.23
N GLU A 226 4.64 10.50 16.84
CA GLU A 226 4.89 10.60 18.28
C GLU A 226 3.75 11.37 18.93
N ILE A 227 3.50 11.08 20.22
CA ILE A 227 2.50 11.79 21.01
C ILE A 227 3.23 12.59 22.07
N ILE A 228 3.22 13.91 21.94
CA ILE A 228 3.87 14.86 22.85
C ILE A 228 2.80 15.78 23.40
N ASP A 229 2.66 15.82 24.72
CA ASP A 229 1.62 16.61 25.42
C ASP A 229 0.20 16.35 24.88
N GLY A 230 -0.08 15.09 24.51
CA GLY A 230 -1.35 14.66 23.93
C GLY A 230 -1.53 14.97 22.44
N TYR A 231 -0.62 15.70 21.79
CA TYR A 231 -0.69 16.03 20.37
C TYR A 231 0.13 15.06 19.51
N GLN A 232 -0.36 14.80 18.31
CA GLN A 232 0.44 14.16 17.26
C GLN A 232 1.56 15.09 16.79
N VAL A 233 2.78 14.57 16.80
CA VAL A 233 3.98 15.17 16.18
C VAL A 233 4.49 14.21 15.11
N GLU A 234 4.75 14.74 13.91
CA GLU A 234 5.30 13.98 12.80
C GLU A 234 6.82 14.02 12.81
N VAL A 235 7.46 12.84 12.82
CA VAL A 235 8.91 12.70 12.65
C VAL A 235 9.23 11.78 11.47
N PRO A 236 10.39 11.91 10.80
CA PRO A 236 10.76 11.02 9.70
C PRO A 236 10.87 9.55 10.15
N ASP A 237 10.46 8.62 9.28
CA ASP A 237 10.62 7.19 9.53
C ASP A 237 11.95 6.68 8.92
N TYR A 238 12.94 6.41 9.77
CA TYR A 238 14.29 5.99 9.36
C TYR A 238 14.42 4.48 9.10
N TRP A 239 13.41 3.86 8.49
CA TRP A 239 13.39 2.42 8.22
C TRP A 239 14.51 1.92 7.28
N LEU A 240 15.06 2.80 6.43
CA LEU A 240 16.13 2.48 5.48
C LEU A 240 17.55 2.60 6.04
N ASP A 241 17.73 3.01 7.29
CA ASP A 241 19.06 2.98 7.94
C ASP A 241 19.68 1.58 7.87
N PHE A 242 18.83 0.55 7.89
CA PHE A 242 19.18 -0.81 7.52
C PHE A 242 17.97 -1.59 7.02
N ASN A 243 18.01 -2.07 5.77
CA ASN A 243 17.01 -2.96 5.19
C ASN A 243 17.70 -4.16 4.51
N PRO A 244 17.60 -5.38 5.05
CA PRO A 244 18.25 -6.54 4.46
C PRO A 244 17.49 -7.07 3.24
N TRP A 245 16.21 -6.79 3.05
CA TRP A 245 15.33 -7.51 2.11
C TRP A 245 15.43 -7.05 0.66
N GLU A 246 15.74 -5.78 0.44
CA GLU A 246 15.87 -5.24 -0.89
C GLU A 246 17.28 -5.46 -1.46
N PHE A 247 17.40 -5.47 -2.78
CA PHE A 247 18.69 -5.35 -3.44
C PHE A 247 18.61 -4.38 -4.63
N PRO A 248 19.59 -3.46 -4.75
CA PRO A 248 19.62 -2.52 -5.85
C PRO A 248 19.90 -3.24 -7.18
N ARG A 249 19.25 -2.77 -8.24
CA ARG A 249 19.50 -3.18 -9.62
C ARG A 249 20.14 -2.02 -10.36
N HIS A 250 21.44 -1.80 -10.12
CA HIS A 250 22.20 -0.69 -10.74
C HIS A 250 22.20 -0.73 -12.27
N ASP A 251 21.96 -1.89 -12.86
CA ASP A 251 21.85 -2.09 -14.30
C ASP A 251 20.41 -1.88 -14.85
N VAL A 252 19.47 -1.53 -13.97
CA VAL A 252 18.11 -1.12 -14.31
C VAL A 252 17.92 0.32 -13.83
N THR A 253 18.42 1.23 -14.66
CA THR A 253 18.28 2.68 -14.50
C THR A 253 17.55 3.24 -15.71
N VAL A 254 16.58 4.13 -15.48
CA VAL A 254 15.75 4.73 -16.54
C VAL A 254 15.79 6.24 -16.39
N ASP A 255 16.05 6.95 -17.48
CA ASP A 255 15.96 8.42 -17.50
C ASP A 255 14.49 8.83 -17.64
N ILE A 256 14.03 9.73 -16.76
CA ILE A 256 12.68 10.27 -16.72
C ILE A 256 12.74 11.77 -16.92
N GLN A 257 12.02 12.25 -17.93
CA GLN A 257 11.97 13.67 -18.29
C GLN A 257 10.81 14.39 -17.60
N PHE A 258 10.99 15.65 -17.25
CA PHE A 258 9.97 16.58 -16.79
C PHE A 258 10.10 17.92 -17.52
N PHE A 259 9.02 18.71 -17.55
CA PHE A 259 8.97 20.03 -18.20
C PHE A 259 9.30 19.95 -19.70
N GLY A 260 9.99 20.94 -20.25
CA GLY A 260 10.38 20.96 -21.66
C GLY A 260 9.25 21.42 -22.60
N ASN A 261 9.39 21.07 -23.87
CA ASN A 261 8.43 21.44 -24.92
C ASN A 261 8.32 20.33 -25.97
N VAL A 262 7.22 20.35 -26.73
CA VAL A 262 6.99 19.41 -27.83
C VAL A 262 7.24 20.13 -29.16
N ARG A 263 8.13 19.58 -30.00
CA ARG A 263 8.24 19.96 -31.41
C ARG A 263 7.64 18.87 -32.29
N LYS A 264 7.19 19.26 -33.48
CA LYS A 264 6.76 18.35 -34.53
C LYS A 264 7.83 18.30 -35.62
N GLU A 265 8.14 17.10 -36.09
CA GLU A 265 9.05 16.87 -37.20
C GLU A 265 8.37 15.98 -38.25
N SER A 266 8.43 16.37 -39.51
CA SER A 266 7.92 15.55 -40.62
C SER A 266 9.01 14.57 -41.07
N LYS A 267 8.77 13.26 -40.93
CA LYS A 267 9.64 12.22 -41.48
C LYS A 267 9.42 12.03 -42.99
N GLU A 268 10.31 11.28 -43.64
CA GLU A 268 10.09 10.79 -45.00
C GLU A 268 8.71 10.12 -45.10
N GLN A 269 7.98 10.37 -46.20
CA GLN A 269 6.58 9.97 -46.43
C GLN A 269 5.49 10.85 -45.77
N GLY A 270 5.83 11.97 -45.15
CA GLY A 270 4.84 12.97 -44.68
C GLY A 270 4.19 12.65 -43.32
N LYS A 271 4.68 11.63 -42.60
CA LYS A 271 4.24 11.31 -41.24
C LYS A 271 4.83 12.31 -40.24
N GLU A 272 3.96 13.03 -39.51
CA GLU A 272 4.38 13.89 -38.40
C GLU A 272 4.74 13.05 -37.17
N VAL A 273 5.87 13.36 -36.54
CA VAL A 273 6.29 12.77 -35.27
C VAL A 273 6.45 13.88 -34.23
N ALA A 274 5.86 13.68 -33.06
CA ALA A 274 6.05 14.57 -31.91
C ALA A 274 7.33 14.17 -31.15
N ILE A 275 8.16 15.17 -30.83
CA ILE A 275 9.40 14.98 -30.07
C ILE A 275 9.33 15.87 -28.84
N TRP A 276 9.39 15.25 -27.67
CA TRP A 276 9.46 15.92 -26.39
C TRP A 276 10.93 16.17 -26.02
N GLU A 277 11.33 17.43 -25.87
CA GLU A 277 12.72 17.79 -25.64
C GLU A 277 12.87 18.95 -24.64
N GLY A 278 14.10 19.14 -24.16
CA GLY A 278 14.41 20.08 -23.09
C GLY A 278 13.89 19.63 -21.73
N GLY A 279 13.83 20.58 -20.78
CA GLY A 279 13.36 20.31 -19.43
C GLY A 279 14.43 19.67 -18.52
N GLU A 280 13.96 18.91 -17.54
CA GLU A 280 14.77 18.27 -16.49
C GLU A 280 14.75 16.76 -16.67
N ILE A 281 15.88 16.10 -16.44
CA ILE A 281 15.99 14.62 -16.46
C ILE A 281 16.42 14.14 -15.08
N VAL A 282 15.71 13.15 -14.54
CA VAL A 282 16.09 12.41 -13.33
C VAL A 282 16.25 10.92 -13.65
N GLN A 283 16.94 10.18 -12.79
CA GLN A 283 17.16 8.75 -12.95
C GLN A 283 16.31 7.93 -11.98
N ALA A 284 15.57 6.97 -12.51
CA ALA A 284 14.86 5.96 -11.74
C ALA A 284 15.72 4.69 -11.63
N VAL A 285 16.18 4.38 -10.40
CA VAL A 285 16.95 3.17 -10.09
C VAL A 285 16.04 2.15 -9.44
N ALA A 286 16.03 0.92 -9.96
CA ALA A 286 15.19 -0.15 -9.42
C ALA A 286 15.81 -0.80 -8.17
N TYR A 287 14.94 -1.12 -7.21
CA TYR A 287 15.19 -1.96 -6.05
C TYR A 287 14.15 -3.07 -6.05
N ASP A 288 14.60 -4.31 -5.92
CA ASP A 288 13.71 -5.49 -5.95
C ASP A 288 13.58 -6.05 -4.53
N VAL A 289 12.34 -6.34 -4.13
CA VAL A 289 11.97 -7.02 -2.89
C VAL A 289 11.25 -8.33 -3.24
N PRO A 290 11.85 -9.50 -2.97
CA PRO A 290 11.21 -10.78 -3.23
C PRO A 290 9.94 -10.99 -2.39
N ILE A 291 8.89 -11.51 -3.01
CA ILE A 291 7.61 -11.81 -2.35
C ILE A 291 7.36 -13.32 -2.36
N PRO A 292 7.61 -14.05 -1.26
CA PRO A 292 7.38 -15.49 -1.21
C PRO A 292 5.89 -15.83 -1.14
N GLY A 293 5.47 -16.85 -1.88
CA GLY A 293 4.16 -17.49 -1.73
C GLY A 293 4.15 -18.54 -0.62
N TYR A 294 3.00 -18.75 0.01
CA TYR A 294 2.85 -19.80 1.03
C TYR A 294 2.86 -21.19 0.40
N ASN A 295 3.72 -22.08 0.91
CA ASN A 295 3.79 -23.48 0.48
C ASN A 295 3.90 -23.61 -1.06
N THR A 296 4.80 -22.84 -1.66
CA THR A 296 5.20 -22.89 -3.07
C THR A 296 6.60 -22.29 -3.21
N SER A 297 7.35 -22.68 -4.24
CA SER A 297 8.61 -22.04 -4.61
C SER A 297 8.41 -20.77 -5.45
N THR A 298 7.17 -20.43 -5.80
CA THR A 298 6.88 -19.16 -6.49
C THR A 298 7.25 -17.99 -5.59
N THR A 299 8.23 -17.22 -6.03
CA THR A 299 8.67 -15.98 -5.39
C THR A 299 8.53 -14.84 -6.40
N ASN A 300 7.46 -14.07 -6.23
CA ASN A 300 7.16 -12.89 -7.03
C ASN A 300 8.06 -11.70 -6.63
N ASN A 301 7.79 -10.52 -7.18
CA ASN A 301 8.64 -9.35 -7.00
C ASN A 301 7.82 -8.08 -6.74
N LEU A 302 8.21 -7.31 -5.75
CA LEU A 302 7.87 -5.90 -5.64
C LEU A 302 9.08 -5.08 -6.12
N ARG A 303 8.92 -4.35 -7.23
CA ARG A 303 9.93 -3.42 -7.73
C ARG A 303 9.61 -2.00 -7.27
N LEU A 304 10.58 -1.38 -6.61
CA LEU A 304 10.51 -0.02 -6.10
C LEU A 304 11.47 0.88 -6.86
N TRP A 305 11.06 2.10 -7.15
CA TRP A 305 11.90 3.09 -7.83
C TRP A 305 12.42 4.14 -6.86
N SER A 306 13.74 4.34 -6.86
CA SER A 306 14.42 5.44 -6.19
C SER A 306 14.80 6.51 -7.21
N SER A 307 14.49 7.78 -6.92
CA SER A 307 14.89 8.90 -7.75
C SER A 307 16.32 9.35 -7.42
N LYS A 308 17.12 9.62 -8.46
CA LYS A 308 18.50 10.12 -8.40
C LYS A 308 18.73 11.21 -9.44
N ALA A 309 19.72 12.07 -9.20
CA ALA A 309 20.11 13.08 -10.19
C ALA A 309 20.81 12.44 -11.40
N SER A 310 20.48 12.91 -12.61
CA SER A 310 21.03 12.39 -13.87
C SER A 310 22.41 12.95 -14.22
N GLY A 311 22.70 14.20 -13.83
CA GLY A 311 23.95 14.91 -14.11
C GLY A 311 25.14 14.53 -13.20
N GLY A 312 24.97 13.51 -12.35
CA GLY A 312 25.88 13.18 -11.26
C GLY A 312 25.41 13.76 -9.92
N GLU A 313 25.99 13.27 -8.83
CA GLU A 313 25.60 13.66 -7.47
C GLU A 313 26.19 15.04 -7.04
N PHE A 314 27.16 15.59 -7.78
CA PHE A 314 27.95 16.73 -7.32
C PHE A 314 28.57 17.59 -8.44
N ASP A 315 28.47 18.92 -8.30
CA ASP A 315 29.11 19.89 -9.20
C ASP A 315 30.40 20.48 -8.57
N PHE A 316 31.55 19.99 -9.04
CA PHE A 316 32.87 20.45 -8.59
C PHE A 316 33.16 21.91 -8.90
N GLN A 317 32.61 22.47 -9.98
CA GLN A 317 32.88 23.87 -10.32
C GLN A 317 32.20 24.80 -9.32
N LYS A 318 30.93 24.55 -8.99
CA LYS A 318 30.21 25.31 -7.95
C LYS A 318 30.87 25.16 -6.58
N PHE A 319 31.24 23.93 -6.21
CA PHE A 319 31.90 23.68 -4.93
C PHE A 319 33.24 24.42 -4.80
N ASN A 320 34.10 24.33 -5.81
CA ASN A 320 35.40 25.01 -5.80
C ASN A 320 35.27 26.55 -5.80
N ASN A 321 34.13 27.08 -6.25
CA ASN A 321 33.81 28.50 -6.20
C ASN A 321 33.18 28.94 -4.86
N GLY A 322 33.03 28.03 -3.89
CA GLY A 322 32.44 28.30 -2.57
C GLY A 322 30.90 28.26 -2.54
N ASP A 323 30.24 27.87 -3.63
CA ASP A 323 28.78 27.72 -3.73
C ASP A 323 28.36 26.28 -3.37
N TYR A 324 28.51 25.95 -2.09
CA TYR A 324 28.32 24.59 -1.58
C TYR A 324 26.87 24.11 -1.71
N GLU A 325 25.88 24.96 -1.45
CA GLU A 325 24.47 24.57 -1.52
C GLU A 325 24.06 24.25 -2.97
N SER A 326 24.44 25.09 -3.94
CA SER A 326 24.10 24.84 -5.34
C SER A 326 24.88 23.67 -5.95
N SER A 327 25.98 23.25 -5.33
CA SER A 327 26.77 22.10 -5.78
C SER A 327 26.05 20.76 -5.62
N VAL A 328 25.03 20.69 -4.74
CA VAL A 328 24.22 19.50 -4.45
C VAL A 328 22.72 19.71 -4.71
N ALA A 329 22.32 20.88 -5.22
CA ALA A 329 20.91 21.22 -5.40
C ALA A 329 20.17 20.26 -6.35
N ASP A 330 20.83 19.78 -7.40
CA ASP A 330 20.24 18.85 -8.38
C ASP A 330 19.97 17.49 -7.74
N GLN A 331 20.87 17.01 -6.89
CA GLN A 331 20.69 15.81 -6.08
C GLN A 331 19.48 15.95 -5.16
N GLN A 332 19.39 17.05 -4.40
CA GLN A 332 18.29 17.29 -3.47
C GLN A 332 16.93 17.33 -4.19
N ARG A 333 16.84 18.01 -5.35
CA ARG A 333 15.58 18.06 -6.12
C ARG A 333 15.16 16.68 -6.61
N ALA A 334 16.09 15.88 -7.14
CA ALA A 334 15.80 14.54 -7.62
C ALA A 334 15.36 13.61 -6.47
N GLU A 335 16.09 13.59 -5.36
CA GLU A 335 15.81 12.71 -4.22
C GLU A 335 14.47 13.02 -3.54
N THR A 336 13.99 14.27 -3.63
CA THR A 336 12.71 14.72 -3.06
C THR A 336 11.52 13.93 -3.62
N ILE A 337 11.58 13.47 -4.88
CA ILE A 337 10.52 12.68 -5.53
C ILE A 337 10.26 11.38 -4.75
N SER A 338 11.29 10.68 -4.28
CA SER A 338 11.13 9.43 -3.51
C SER A 338 11.34 9.62 -2.01
N ALA A 339 11.24 10.84 -1.48
CA ALA A 339 11.49 11.12 -0.07
C ALA A 339 10.31 10.70 0.83
N VAL A 340 9.12 11.25 0.58
CA VAL A 340 7.94 11.14 1.45
C VAL A 340 6.69 10.74 0.65
N LEU A 341 5.84 9.89 1.24
CA LEU A 341 4.53 9.50 0.69
C LEU A 341 3.49 10.59 0.97
N TYR A 342 2.69 10.95 -0.04
CA TYR A 342 1.66 12.01 0.03
C TYR A 342 2.20 13.34 0.59
N PRO A 343 3.14 14.01 -0.11
CA PRO A 343 3.59 15.32 0.30
C PRO A 343 2.41 16.30 0.40
N ASN A 344 2.48 17.24 1.34
CA ASN A 344 1.43 18.21 1.57
C ASN A 344 1.15 19.05 0.29
N ASP A 345 -0.01 18.83 -0.31
CA ASP A 345 -0.46 19.41 -1.58
C ASP A 345 -1.45 20.58 -1.40
N ASN A 346 -1.62 21.09 -0.18
CA ASN A 346 -2.30 22.36 0.05
C ASN A 346 -1.54 23.55 -0.58
N LEU A 347 -0.28 23.36 -0.95
CA LEU A 347 0.58 24.33 -1.62
C LEU A 347 0.81 23.93 -3.09
N GLU A 348 0.93 24.90 -4.00
CA GLU A 348 1.17 24.63 -5.43
C GLU A 348 2.43 23.78 -5.68
N ARG A 349 3.52 24.02 -4.94
CA ARG A 349 4.73 23.18 -5.01
C ARG A 349 4.48 21.73 -4.60
N GLY A 350 3.58 21.50 -3.66
CA GLY A 350 3.17 20.17 -3.23
C GLY A 350 2.37 19.43 -4.30
N LYS A 351 1.46 20.14 -4.98
CA LYS A 351 0.73 19.62 -6.15
C LYS A 351 1.68 19.19 -7.27
N GLU A 352 2.65 20.04 -7.61
CA GLU A 352 3.68 19.71 -8.61
C GLU A 352 4.48 18.46 -8.19
N LEU A 353 4.93 18.39 -6.94
CA LEU A 353 5.69 17.24 -6.44
C LEU A 353 4.87 15.94 -6.48
N ARG A 354 3.59 15.98 -6.08
CA ARG A 354 2.70 14.82 -6.13
C ARG A 354 2.47 14.35 -7.57
N LEU A 355 2.29 15.25 -8.54
CA LEU A 355 2.20 14.89 -9.96
C LEU A 355 3.54 14.35 -10.50
N LYS A 356 4.68 14.91 -10.08
CA LYS A 356 6.03 14.37 -10.38
C LYS A 356 6.20 12.94 -9.88
N GLN A 357 5.77 12.66 -8.64
CA GLN A 357 5.81 11.31 -8.06
C GLN A 357 5.02 10.30 -8.88
N GLN A 358 3.77 10.64 -9.22
CA GLN A 358 2.91 9.79 -10.03
C GLN A 358 3.56 9.51 -11.39
N TYR A 359 3.98 10.56 -12.10
CA TYR A 359 4.59 10.38 -13.42
C TYR A 359 5.89 9.58 -13.37
N PHE A 360 6.78 9.91 -12.43
CA PHE A 360 8.09 9.26 -12.29
C PHE A 360 7.97 7.75 -12.18
N TRP A 361 7.10 7.28 -11.27
CA TRP A 361 6.97 5.86 -11.02
C TRP A 361 6.26 5.14 -12.17
N VAL A 362 5.20 5.72 -12.78
CA VAL A 362 4.52 5.04 -13.90
C VAL A 362 5.41 4.97 -15.13
N ALA A 363 6.17 6.02 -15.44
CA ALA A 363 7.07 6.07 -16.59
C ALA A 363 8.21 5.05 -16.44
N ALA A 364 8.86 5.00 -15.27
CA ALA A 364 9.90 4.00 -15.01
C ALA A 364 9.35 2.56 -15.09
N SER A 365 8.16 2.33 -14.56
CA SER A 365 7.50 1.02 -14.57
C SER A 365 7.15 0.58 -15.99
N LEU A 366 6.54 1.45 -16.79
CA LEU A 366 6.20 1.17 -18.18
C LEU A 366 7.42 0.92 -19.05
N HIS A 367 8.49 1.70 -18.87
CA HIS A 367 9.76 1.44 -19.56
C HIS A 367 10.26 0.02 -19.28
N ASP A 368 10.21 -0.45 -18.03
CA ASP A 368 10.61 -1.81 -17.67
C ASP A 368 9.66 -2.90 -18.20
N ILE A 369 8.35 -2.65 -18.19
CA ILE A 369 7.34 -3.55 -18.78
C ILE A 369 7.57 -3.70 -20.29
N VAL A 370 7.67 -2.59 -21.03
CA VAL A 370 7.95 -2.56 -22.47
C VAL A 370 9.28 -3.23 -22.79
N ARG A 371 10.34 -2.92 -22.05
CA ARG A 371 11.65 -3.56 -22.21
C ARG A 371 11.56 -5.08 -22.10
N ARG A 372 10.80 -5.61 -21.14
CA ARG A 372 10.63 -7.06 -20.97
C ARG A 372 9.82 -7.67 -22.09
N PHE A 373 8.73 -7.02 -22.53
CA PHE A 373 7.97 -7.46 -23.70
C PHE A 373 8.85 -7.53 -24.95
N LYS A 374 9.68 -6.53 -25.22
CA LYS A 374 10.58 -6.52 -26.40
C LYS A 374 11.59 -7.67 -26.40
N LYS A 375 11.89 -8.30 -25.26
CA LYS A 375 12.75 -9.51 -25.20
C LYS A 375 12.10 -10.74 -25.83
N SER A 376 10.77 -10.88 -25.77
CA SER A 376 10.07 -11.99 -26.44
C SER A 376 10.05 -11.83 -27.95
N LYS A 377 10.43 -10.64 -28.48
CA LYS A 377 10.45 -10.29 -29.91
C LYS A 377 9.08 -10.49 -30.59
N ARG A 378 8.00 -10.40 -29.81
CA ARG A 378 6.63 -10.49 -30.31
C ARG A 378 6.19 -9.21 -31.02
N PRO A 379 5.23 -9.30 -31.97
CA PRO A 379 4.57 -8.13 -32.54
C PRO A 379 3.79 -7.35 -31.48
N TRP A 380 3.74 -6.02 -31.61
CA TRP A 380 3.02 -5.13 -30.67
C TRP A 380 1.53 -5.46 -30.49
N LYS A 381 0.86 -5.98 -31.52
CA LYS A 381 -0.54 -6.43 -31.43
C LYS A 381 -0.78 -7.52 -30.37
N GLN A 382 0.27 -8.24 -29.95
CA GLN A 382 0.21 -9.24 -28.89
C GLN A 382 0.57 -8.69 -27.51
N PHE A 383 0.74 -7.37 -27.36
CA PHE A 383 1.13 -6.77 -26.08
C PHE A 383 0.08 -7.03 -24.99
N ALA A 384 -1.20 -6.77 -25.27
CA ALA A 384 -2.30 -7.02 -24.33
C ALA A 384 -2.52 -8.52 -24.02
N ASP A 385 -2.11 -9.42 -24.91
CA ASP A 385 -2.13 -10.87 -24.66
C ASP A 385 -1.03 -11.32 -23.70
N GLN A 386 -0.02 -10.47 -23.46
CA GLN A 386 1.15 -10.77 -22.64
C GLN A 386 1.26 -9.90 -21.38
N VAL A 387 0.55 -8.78 -21.36
CA VAL A 387 0.65 -7.75 -20.33
C VAL A 387 -0.75 -7.38 -19.85
N ALA A 388 -0.99 -7.53 -18.54
CA ALA A 388 -2.12 -6.90 -17.85
C ALA A 388 -1.57 -5.88 -16.85
N ILE A 389 -2.09 -4.65 -16.88
CA ILE A 389 -1.70 -3.61 -15.92
C ILE A 389 -2.92 -3.19 -15.11
N GLN A 390 -2.85 -3.36 -13.79
CA GLN A 390 -3.90 -2.93 -12.88
C GLN A 390 -3.56 -1.56 -12.29
N LEU A 391 -4.48 -0.61 -12.45
CA LEU A 391 -4.45 0.70 -11.82
C LEU A 391 -5.14 0.59 -10.45
N ASN A 392 -4.35 0.65 -9.36
CA ASN A 392 -4.91 0.69 -8.01
C ASN A 392 -5.23 2.14 -7.63
N ASP A 393 -6.51 2.52 -7.76
CA ASP A 393 -7.01 3.89 -7.69
C ASP A 393 -6.49 4.77 -8.86
N THR A 394 -6.68 6.09 -8.79
CA THR A 394 -6.39 7.07 -9.85
C THR A 394 -4.92 7.50 -9.93
N HIS A 395 -4.11 7.22 -8.89
CA HIS A 395 -2.70 7.63 -8.86
C HIS A 395 -1.86 7.18 -10.08
N PRO A 396 -2.03 5.96 -10.64
CA PRO A 396 -1.29 5.51 -11.83
C PRO A 396 -1.97 5.87 -13.16
N THR A 397 -3.03 6.70 -13.21
CA THR A 397 -3.77 6.95 -14.46
C THR A 397 -2.87 7.49 -15.59
N LEU A 398 -1.80 8.22 -15.27
CA LEU A 398 -0.82 8.66 -16.27
C LEU A 398 -0.13 7.50 -17.03
N ALA A 399 -0.20 6.26 -16.53
CA ALA A 399 0.29 5.09 -17.26
C ALA A 399 -0.44 4.87 -18.59
N ILE A 400 -1.74 5.18 -18.68
CA ILE A 400 -2.52 5.10 -19.92
C ILE A 400 -1.91 6.03 -20.97
N VAL A 401 -1.65 7.28 -20.57
CA VAL A 401 -1.13 8.33 -21.45
C VAL A 401 0.33 8.09 -21.82
N GLU A 402 1.13 7.61 -20.86
CA GLU A 402 2.54 7.30 -21.09
C GLU A 402 2.73 6.07 -22.00
N LEU A 403 1.89 5.03 -21.88
CA LEU A 403 1.96 3.90 -22.81
C LEU A 403 1.59 4.34 -24.24
N GLN A 404 0.56 5.18 -24.39
CA GLN A 404 0.22 5.78 -25.68
C GLN A 404 1.40 6.59 -26.26
N ARG A 405 2.06 7.40 -25.43
CA ARG A 405 3.26 8.16 -25.82
C ARG A 405 4.39 7.24 -26.30
N ILE A 406 4.69 6.17 -25.55
CA ILE A 406 5.75 5.22 -25.92
C ILE A 406 5.43 4.57 -27.27
N LEU A 407 4.21 4.07 -27.46
CA LEU A 407 3.83 3.35 -28.68
C LEU A 407 3.84 4.27 -29.92
N VAL A 408 3.35 5.51 -29.79
CA VAL A 408 3.29 6.46 -30.91
C VAL A 408 4.64 7.13 -31.16
N ASP A 409 5.22 7.79 -30.15
CA ASP A 409 6.36 8.67 -30.35
C ASP A 409 7.69 7.89 -30.47
N ILE A 410 7.84 6.78 -29.73
CA ILE A 410 9.08 5.99 -29.69
C ILE A 410 9.03 4.80 -30.64
N GLU A 411 7.95 4.01 -30.56
CA GLU A 411 7.81 2.77 -31.35
C GLU A 411 7.19 3.00 -32.72
N GLY A 412 6.60 4.19 -32.96
CA GLY A 412 6.16 4.64 -34.28
C GLY A 412 4.84 4.06 -34.78
N LEU A 413 4.01 3.51 -33.88
CA LEU A 413 2.69 2.96 -34.23
C LEU A 413 1.72 4.08 -34.66
N GLU A 414 0.69 3.69 -35.41
CA GLU A 414 -0.44 4.57 -35.68
C GLU A 414 -1.28 4.76 -34.40
N TRP A 415 -1.93 5.92 -34.28
CA TRP A 415 -2.67 6.29 -33.06
C TRP A 415 -3.72 5.27 -32.66
N GLU A 416 -4.56 4.83 -33.62
CA GLU A 416 -5.65 3.87 -33.38
C GLU A 416 -5.11 2.51 -32.93
N GLU A 417 -4.07 1.99 -33.59
CA GLU A 417 -3.43 0.73 -33.21
C GLU A 417 -2.83 0.80 -31.80
N ALA A 418 -2.16 1.91 -31.47
CA ALA A 418 -1.63 2.13 -30.13
C ALA A 418 -2.74 2.22 -29.07
N TRP A 419 -3.85 2.90 -29.39
CA TRP A 419 -4.96 3.09 -28.46
C TRP A 419 -5.72 1.79 -28.18
N ASP A 420 -5.88 0.92 -29.18
CA ASP A 420 -6.45 -0.42 -29.00
C ASP A 420 -5.59 -1.29 -28.06
N ILE A 421 -4.26 -1.21 -28.19
CA ILE A 421 -3.32 -1.88 -27.28
C ILE A 421 -3.46 -1.31 -25.87
N VAL A 422 -3.47 0.02 -25.72
CA VAL A 422 -3.61 0.69 -24.42
C VAL A 422 -4.88 0.26 -23.73
N THR A 423 -6.03 0.44 -24.38
CA THR A 423 -7.34 0.14 -23.78
C THR A 423 -7.50 -1.33 -23.40
N SER A 424 -6.91 -2.26 -24.17
CA SER A 424 -6.93 -3.71 -23.89
C SER A 424 -5.96 -4.15 -22.78
N THR A 425 -5.03 -3.28 -22.36
CA THR A 425 -4.00 -3.60 -21.37
C THR A 425 -4.43 -3.26 -19.93
N PHE A 426 -5.21 -2.20 -19.75
CA PHE A 426 -5.46 -1.60 -18.43
C PHE A 426 -6.79 -2.03 -17.79
N GLY A 427 -6.73 -2.48 -16.54
CA GLY A 427 -7.88 -2.54 -15.63
C GLY A 427 -7.80 -1.44 -14.57
N TYR A 428 -8.93 -0.84 -14.19
CA TYR A 428 -9.01 0.22 -13.19
C TYR A 428 -9.85 -0.18 -11.98
N THR A 429 -9.26 -0.16 -10.78
CA THR A 429 -10.00 -0.36 -9.53
C THR A 429 -10.25 0.99 -8.86
N ASN A 430 -11.52 1.31 -8.61
CA ASN A 430 -11.91 2.50 -7.88
C ASN A 430 -12.16 2.17 -6.39
N HIS A 431 -11.68 3.05 -5.50
CA HIS A 431 -11.86 2.94 -4.03
C HIS A 431 -12.61 4.14 -3.44
N THR A 432 -13.18 5.01 -4.27
CA THR A 432 -13.67 6.33 -3.87
C THR A 432 -15.18 6.41 -4.02
N VAL A 433 -15.87 6.64 -2.90
CA VAL A 433 -17.32 6.86 -2.87
C VAL A 433 -17.69 8.29 -3.26
N LEU A 434 -16.97 9.26 -2.69
CA LEU A 434 -17.28 10.69 -2.78
C LEU A 434 -16.74 11.31 -4.09
N PRO A 435 -17.60 11.85 -4.98
CA PRO A 435 -17.15 12.46 -6.24
C PRO A 435 -16.10 13.57 -6.08
N GLU A 436 -16.16 14.32 -4.97
CA GLU A 436 -15.21 15.38 -4.63
C GLU A 436 -13.81 14.87 -4.24
N ALA A 437 -13.70 13.59 -3.87
CA ALA A 437 -12.42 12.95 -3.57
C ALA A 437 -11.74 12.33 -4.80
N LEU A 438 -12.41 12.34 -5.97
CA LEU A 438 -11.80 11.90 -7.23
C LEU A 438 -10.72 12.89 -7.68
N GLU A 439 -9.53 12.37 -7.97
CA GLU A 439 -8.37 13.19 -8.28
C GLU A 439 -8.56 14.03 -9.56
N LYS A 440 -8.25 15.32 -9.44
CA LYS A 440 -8.24 16.29 -10.54
C LYS A 440 -6.96 17.12 -10.52
N TRP A 441 -6.41 17.38 -11.70
CA TRP A 441 -5.22 18.23 -11.85
C TRP A 441 -5.52 19.48 -12.68
N PRO A 442 -5.07 20.68 -12.26
CA PRO A 442 -5.20 21.88 -13.09
C PRO A 442 -4.50 21.67 -14.43
N VAL A 443 -5.17 21.98 -15.53
CA VAL A 443 -4.62 21.83 -16.89
C VAL A 443 -3.29 22.57 -17.04
N GLY A 444 -3.17 23.78 -16.47
CA GLY A 444 -1.93 24.56 -16.52
C GLY A 444 -0.74 23.88 -15.83
N LEU A 445 -0.98 23.14 -14.74
CA LEU A 445 0.07 22.36 -14.07
C LEU A 445 0.51 21.18 -14.93
N VAL A 446 -0.44 20.44 -15.51
CA VAL A 446 -0.13 19.32 -16.42
C VAL A 446 0.60 19.83 -17.66
N GLN A 447 0.18 20.96 -18.24
CA GLN A 447 0.86 21.59 -19.38
C GLN A 447 2.31 21.94 -19.08
N HIS A 448 2.55 22.52 -17.91
CA HIS A 448 3.89 22.94 -17.50
C HIS A 448 4.80 21.76 -17.27
N LEU A 449 4.32 20.72 -16.57
CA LEU A 449 5.13 19.59 -16.16
C LEU A 449 5.24 18.49 -17.23
N LEU A 450 4.16 18.21 -17.95
CA LEU A 450 4.01 17.08 -18.87
C LEU A 450 3.34 17.52 -20.19
N PRO A 451 4.00 18.41 -20.97
CA PRO A 451 3.39 19.05 -22.13
C PRO A 451 2.95 18.05 -23.21
N ARG A 452 3.70 16.96 -23.42
CA ARG A 452 3.32 15.91 -24.39
C ARG A 452 2.10 15.12 -23.93
N HIS A 453 2.05 14.76 -22.65
CA HIS A 453 0.93 14.03 -22.07
C HIS A 453 -0.36 14.84 -22.16
N LEU A 454 -0.31 16.16 -21.96
CA LEU A 454 -1.49 17.00 -22.12
C LEU A 454 -2.03 16.97 -23.56
N GLN A 455 -1.17 17.00 -24.59
CA GLN A 455 -1.61 16.85 -25.98
C GLN A 455 -2.32 15.50 -26.20
N ILE A 456 -1.73 14.42 -25.70
CA ILE A 456 -2.31 13.07 -25.79
C ILE A 456 -3.65 13.00 -25.04
N ILE A 457 -3.77 13.61 -23.86
CA ILE A 457 -5.03 13.69 -23.10
C ILE A 457 -6.11 14.44 -23.89
N TYR A 458 -5.74 15.55 -24.55
CA TYR A 458 -6.69 16.27 -25.40
C TYR A 458 -7.14 15.44 -26.61
N ASP A 459 -6.23 14.71 -27.26
CA ASP A 459 -6.58 13.83 -28.38
C ASP A 459 -7.48 12.68 -27.91
N ILE A 460 -7.16 12.02 -26.79
CA ILE A 460 -8.02 10.99 -26.18
C ILE A 460 -9.42 11.56 -25.90
N ASN A 461 -9.49 12.75 -25.29
CA ASN A 461 -10.77 13.38 -24.99
C ASN A 461 -11.56 13.74 -26.25
N LEU A 462 -10.89 14.27 -27.28
CA LEU A 462 -11.52 14.63 -28.55
C LEU A 462 -12.15 13.41 -29.21
N TYR A 463 -11.40 12.33 -29.38
CA TYR A 463 -11.90 11.12 -30.02
C TYR A 463 -13.01 10.46 -29.20
N PHE A 464 -12.87 10.42 -27.87
CA PHE A 464 -13.93 9.95 -26.98
C PHE A 464 -15.22 10.76 -27.13
N LEU A 465 -15.15 12.09 -27.09
CA LEU A 465 -16.33 12.94 -27.24
C LEU A 465 -16.97 12.83 -28.62
N GLN A 466 -16.18 12.66 -29.69
CA GLN A 466 -16.70 12.38 -31.03
C GLN A 466 -17.42 11.03 -31.11
N GLN A 467 -16.93 10.01 -30.41
CA GLN A 467 -17.62 8.72 -30.29
C GLN A 467 -18.95 8.88 -29.54
N VAL A 468 -18.95 9.60 -28.42
CA VAL A 468 -20.17 9.86 -27.63
C VAL A 468 -21.18 10.67 -28.43
N GLU A 469 -20.76 11.71 -29.17
CA GLU A 469 -21.65 12.51 -30.02
C GLU A 469 -22.29 11.64 -31.13
N LYS A 470 -21.54 10.68 -31.71
CA LYS A 470 -22.10 9.74 -32.68
C LYS A 470 -23.16 8.81 -32.06
N GLN A 471 -22.97 8.40 -30.81
CA GLN A 471 -23.90 7.52 -30.07
C GLN A 471 -25.11 8.29 -29.53
N PHE A 472 -24.94 9.55 -29.14
CA PHE A 472 -25.94 10.43 -28.53
C PHE A 472 -26.03 11.79 -29.27
N PRO A 473 -26.48 11.82 -30.54
CA PRO A 473 -26.33 13.00 -31.43
C PRO A 473 -27.09 14.27 -31.01
N ASN A 474 -28.05 14.16 -30.08
CA ASN A 474 -28.89 15.28 -29.63
C ASN A 474 -28.71 15.63 -28.14
N ASP A 475 -27.87 14.90 -27.39
CA ASP A 475 -27.56 15.22 -26.00
C ASP A 475 -26.18 15.88 -25.94
N ARG A 476 -26.13 17.21 -25.98
CA ARG A 476 -24.85 17.93 -25.81
C ARG A 476 -24.41 18.01 -24.35
N ASP A 477 -25.33 17.84 -23.41
CA ASP A 477 -25.02 17.93 -21.99
C ASP A 477 -24.21 16.71 -21.53
N ILE A 478 -24.47 15.52 -22.10
CA ILE A 478 -23.66 14.33 -21.79
C ILE A 478 -22.18 14.57 -22.10
N LEU A 479 -21.85 15.22 -23.22
CA LEU A 479 -20.47 15.53 -23.61
C LEU A 479 -19.74 16.33 -22.52
N ARG A 480 -20.41 17.33 -21.95
CA ARG A 480 -19.89 18.12 -20.83
C ARG A 480 -19.71 17.26 -19.58
N ARG A 481 -20.71 16.42 -19.26
CA ARG A 481 -20.67 15.58 -18.06
C ARG A 481 -19.56 14.53 -18.13
N VAL A 482 -19.29 13.92 -19.28
CA VAL A 482 -18.32 12.80 -19.41
C VAL A 482 -16.92 13.19 -19.89
N SER A 483 -16.71 14.43 -20.38
CA SER A 483 -15.40 14.88 -20.87
C SER A 483 -14.26 14.62 -19.87
N ILE A 484 -13.08 14.23 -20.32
CA ILE A 484 -11.91 14.13 -19.42
C ILE A 484 -11.49 15.52 -18.93
N ILE A 485 -11.75 16.56 -19.72
CA ILE A 485 -11.48 17.95 -19.36
C ILE A 485 -12.74 18.58 -18.77
N GLU A 486 -12.61 19.07 -17.53
CA GLU A 486 -13.62 19.90 -16.88
C GLU A 486 -13.38 21.37 -17.24
N GLU A 487 -14.38 22.00 -17.86
CA GLU A 487 -14.37 23.40 -18.28
C GLU A 487 -14.71 24.36 -17.11
N SER A 488 -14.07 24.14 -15.95
CA SER A 488 -14.14 25.00 -14.76
C SER A 488 -13.08 26.11 -14.79
N GLN A 489 -13.07 26.98 -13.76
CA GLN A 489 -12.04 28.01 -13.59
C GLN A 489 -11.25 27.77 -12.29
N PRO A 490 -10.00 27.28 -12.37
CA PRO A 490 -9.24 26.87 -13.56
C PRO A 490 -9.76 25.57 -14.19
N LYS A 491 -9.43 25.30 -15.46
CA LYS A 491 -9.75 24.01 -16.10
C LYS A 491 -9.04 22.86 -15.42
N MET A 492 -9.70 21.71 -15.32
CA MET A 492 -9.17 20.52 -14.64
C MET A 492 -9.16 19.29 -15.54
N VAL A 493 -8.16 18.41 -15.36
CA VAL A 493 -8.12 17.05 -15.91
C VAL A 493 -8.73 16.10 -14.89
N ARG A 494 -9.79 15.37 -15.26
CA ARG A 494 -10.49 14.41 -14.41
C ARG A 494 -9.85 13.02 -14.54
N MET A 495 -9.01 12.64 -13.57
CA MET A 495 -8.17 11.43 -13.69
C MET A 495 -9.00 10.14 -13.66
N ALA A 496 -10.04 10.07 -12.83
CA ALA A 496 -10.95 8.92 -12.82
C ALA A 496 -11.61 8.69 -14.20
N TYR A 497 -11.90 9.75 -14.93
CA TYR A 497 -12.60 9.67 -16.22
C TYR A 497 -11.63 9.20 -17.29
N LEU A 498 -10.40 9.72 -17.28
CA LEU A 498 -9.30 9.23 -18.10
C LEU A 498 -9.03 7.74 -17.84
N ALA A 499 -9.07 7.30 -16.57
CA ALA A 499 -8.91 5.90 -16.20
C ALA A 499 -10.01 5.00 -16.78
N ILE A 500 -11.28 5.43 -16.70
CA ILE A 500 -12.42 4.70 -17.27
C ILE A 500 -12.30 4.61 -18.80
N VAL A 501 -12.00 5.72 -19.46
CA VAL A 501 -11.89 5.77 -20.93
C VAL A 501 -10.73 4.91 -21.44
N GLY A 502 -9.59 4.89 -20.73
CA GLY A 502 -8.40 4.15 -21.13
C GLY A 502 -8.29 2.70 -20.63
N SER A 503 -9.32 2.15 -19.98
CA SER A 503 -9.31 0.77 -19.43
C SER A 503 -10.38 -0.12 -20.06
N HIS A 504 -10.14 -1.42 -20.20
CA HIS A 504 -11.17 -2.37 -20.68
C HIS A 504 -12.14 -2.80 -19.59
N LYS A 505 -11.72 -2.74 -18.31
CA LYS A 505 -12.54 -3.06 -17.15
C LYS A 505 -12.37 -2.03 -16.04
N VAL A 506 -13.48 -1.72 -15.37
CA VAL A 506 -13.53 -0.89 -14.17
C VAL A 506 -14.20 -1.70 -13.07
N ASN A 507 -13.63 -1.73 -11.86
CA ASN A 507 -14.23 -2.45 -10.75
C ASN A 507 -14.30 -1.64 -9.46
N GLY A 508 -15.39 -1.84 -8.71
CA GLY A 508 -15.47 -1.45 -7.31
C GLY A 508 -14.90 -2.54 -6.38
N VAL A 509 -14.96 -2.26 -5.08
CA VAL A 509 -14.26 -3.02 -4.02
C VAL A 509 -15.17 -3.62 -2.95
N ALA A 510 -16.48 -3.50 -3.19
CA ALA A 510 -17.60 -4.08 -2.47
C ALA A 510 -18.81 -4.06 -3.41
N GLU A 511 -19.79 -4.91 -3.17
CA GLU A 511 -20.97 -5.05 -4.03
C GLU A 511 -21.77 -3.74 -4.10
N LEU A 512 -22.19 -3.21 -2.93
CA LEU A 512 -22.91 -1.93 -2.86
C LEU A 512 -22.10 -0.77 -3.45
N HIS A 513 -20.79 -0.74 -3.22
CA HIS A 513 -19.92 0.29 -3.81
C HIS A 513 -19.89 0.20 -5.33
N SER A 514 -19.84 -1.02 -5.89
CA SER A 514 -19.89 -1.25 -7.34
C SER A 514 -21.25 -0.86 -7.93
N ASP A 515 -22.34 -1.08 -7.19
CA ASP A 515 -23.67 -0.63 -7.59
C ASP A 515 -23.77 0.89 -7.55
N LEU A 516 -23.20 1.56 -6.55
CA LEU A 516 -23.14 3.02 -6.49
C LEU A 516 -22.29 3.61 -7.61
N ILE A 517 -21.18 2.96 -7.97
CA ILE A 517 -20.39 3.29 -9.16
C ILE A 517 -21.28 3.27 -10.41
N LYS A 518 -22.11 2.24 -10.57
CA LYS A 518 -22.94 2.07 -11.77
C LYS A 518 -24.13 3.02 -11.82
N THR A 519 -24.77 3.26 -10.67
CA THR A 519 -26.04 3.97 -10.58
C THR A 519 -25.87 5.48 -10.38
N THR A 520 -24.79 5.90 -9.75
CA THR A 520 -24.60 7.30 -9.33
C THR A 520 -23.29 7.88 -9.86
N ILE A 521 -22.13 7.34 -9.47
CA ILE A 521 -20.83 8.01 -9.66
C ILE A 521 -20.42 8.07 -11.14
N PHE A 522 -20.57 6.95 -11.86
CA PHE A 522 -20.15 6.82 -13.27
C PHE A 522 -21.30 6.40 -14.19
N LYS A 523 -22.55 6.74 -13.82
CA LYS A 523 -23.78 6.36 -14.57
C LYS A 523 -23.70 6.65 -16.07
N ASP A 524 -23.21 7.84 -16.45
CA ASP A 524 -23.13 8.25 -17.85
C ASP A 524 -22.12 7.37 -18.62
N PHE A 525 -21.04 6.91 -17.97
CA PHE A 525 -20.10 5.97 -18.59
C PHE A 525 -20.66 4.56 -18.70
N VAL A 526 -21.53 4.13 -17.78
CA VAL A 526 -22.27 2.87 -17.91
C VAL A 526 -23.21 2.92 -19.12
N GLU A 527 -23.89 4.05 -19.33
CA GLU A 527 -24.76 4.24 -20.50
C GLU A 527 -23.96 4.21 -21.82
N ILE A 528 -22.76 4.78 -21.83
CA ILE A 528 -21.88 4.81 -23.01
C ILE A 528 -21.30 3.43 -23.33
N TYR A 529 -20.66 2.78 -22.36
CA TYR A 529 -19.88 1.54 -22.58
C TYR A 529 -20.67 0.24 -22.32
N GLY A 530 -21.82 0.34 -21.65
CA GLY A 530 -22.57 -0.81 -21.17
C GLY A 530 -22.12 -1.29 -19.78
N PRO A 531 -23.00 -2.02 -19.06
CA PRO A 531 -22.74 -2.49 -17.70
C PRO A 531 -21.59 -3.48 -17.60
N ASP A 532 -21.29 -4.23 -18.67
CA ASP A 532 -20.25 -5.26 -18.67
C ASP A 532 -18.86 -4.68 -18.42
N LYS A 533 -18.59 -3.41 -18.76
CA LYS A 533 -17.31 -2.76 -18.44
C LYS A 533 -17.11 -2.57 -16.94
N PHE A 534 -18.20 -2.49 -16.16
CA PHE A 534 -18.21 -2.21 -14.73
C PHE A 534 -18.50 -3.49 -13.94
N THR A 535 -17.49 -4.00 -13.23
CA THR A 535 -17.60 -5.22 -12.42
C THR A 535 -17.42 -4.92 -10.92
N ASN A 536 -17.53 -5.95 -10.10
CA ASN A 536 -17.21 -5.91 -8.68
C ASN A 536 -16.12 -6.94 -8.39
N VAL A 537 -15.17 -6.59 -7.52
CA VAL A 537 -14.35 -7.57 -6.80
C VAL A 537 -14.27 -7.11 -5.36
N THR A 538 -15.07 -7.71 -4.47
CA THR A 538 -15.01 -7.39 -3.04
C THR A 538 -13.59 -7.65 -2.53
N ASN A 539 -13.03 -6.69 -1.80
CA ASN A 539 -11.74 -6.82 -1.14
C ASN A 539 -11.63 -8.04 -0.19
N GLY A 540 -10.38 -8.41 0.10
CA GLY A 540 -10.05 -9.49 1.01
C GLY A 540 -8.68 -9.31 1.66
N ILE A 541 -8.37 -10.17 2.63
CA ILE A 541 -7.12 -10.15 3.39
C ILE A 541 -6.41 -11.51 3.32
N THR A 542 -5.09 -11.52 3.41
CA THR A 542 -4.33 -12.77 3.45
C THR A 542 -4.46 -13.45 4.82
N PRO A 543 -4.92 -14.71 4.90
CA PRO A 543 -4.98 -15.45 6.16
C PRO A 543 -3.59 -15.81 6.71
N ARG A 544 -2.54 -15.80 5.86
CA ARG A 544 -1.17 -16.11 6.30
C ARG A 544 -0.66 -15.08 7.30
N ARG A 545 -0.80 -13.79 6.98
CA ARG A 545 -0.39 -12.72 7.91
C ARG A 545 -1.43 -12.49 9.01
N TRP A 546 -2.70 -12.36 8.64
CA TRP A 546 -3.73 -11.86 9.55
C TRP A 546 -4.35 -12.92 10.45
N LEU A 547 -4.01 -14.20 10.29
CA LEU A 547 -4.40 -15.27 11.20
C LEU A 547 -3.21 -16.14 11.61
N HIS A 548 -2.50 -16.74 10.65
CA HIS A 548 -1.43 -17.69 10.97
C HIS A 548 -0.22 -17.02 11.66
N GLN A 549 0.22 -15.85 11.18
CA GLN A 549 1.31 -15.08 11.77
C GLN A 549 0.87 -14.31 13.02
N ALA A 550 -0.22 -13.54 12.92
CA ALA A 550 -0.69 -12.68 14.02
C ALA A 550 -1.22 -13.47 15.23
N ASN A 551 -1.87 -14.61 14.99
CA ASN A 551 -2.56 -15.41 15.99
C ASN A 551 -2.26 -16.92 15.85
N PRO A 552 -0.98 -17.32 16.03
CA PRO A 552 -0.53 -18.69 15.76
C PRO A 552 -1.27 -19.73 16.60
N ARG A 553 -1.57 -19.43 17.87
CA ARG A 553 -2.33 -20.35 18.75
C ARG A 553 -3.74 -20.61 18.25
N LEU A 554 -4.45 -19.58 17.77
CA LEU A 554 -5.77 -19.77 17.16
C LEU A 554 -5.66 -20.58 15.86
N SER A 555 -4.67 -20.26 15.03
CA SER A 555 -4.41 -21.00 13.81
C SER A 555 -4.12 -22.48 14.06
N GLU A 556 -3.35 -22.81 15.10
CA GLU A 556 -3.04 -24.19 15.51
C GLU A 556 -4.30 -24.91 16.04
N LEU A 557 -5.10 -24.23 16.88
CA LEU A 557 -6.37 -24.77 17.35
C LEU A 557 -7.30 -25.10 16.18
N ILE A 558 -7.44 -24.19 15.21
CA ILE A 558 -8.22 -24.40 13.99
C ILE A 558 -7.66 -25.61 13.24
N ALA A 559 -6.36 -25.64 12.95
CA ALA A 559 -5.72 -26.72 12.22
C ALA A 559 -5.96 -28.10 12.87
N SER A 560 -5.92 -28.17 14.21
CA SER A 560 -6.17 -29.40 14.96
C SER A 560 -7.58 -29.97 14.77
N LYS A 561 -8.57 -29.12 14.50
CA LYS A 561 -9.98 -29.51 14.33
C LYS A 561 -10.36 -29.73 12.87
N ILE A 562 -9.73 -29.04 11.93
CA ILE A 562 -10.09 -29.11 10.50
C ILE A 562 -9.15 -29.96 9.64
N GLY A 563 -8.11 -30.54 10.24
CA GLY A 563 -7.23 -31.55 9.62
C GLY A 563 -5.92 -31.02 9.04
N GLY A 564 -5.43 -29.85 9.49
CA GLY A 564 -4.14 -29.27 9.08
C GLY A 564 -4.24 -27.82 8.60
N ASN A 565 -3.15 -27.33 7.99
CA ASN A 565 -2.98 -25.93 7.58
C ASN A 565 -3.48 -25.61 6.15
N ASP A 566 -4.17 -26.54 5.49
CA ASP A 566 -4.66 -26.32 4.12
C ASP A 566 -5.66 -25.15 4.00
N PHE A 567 -6.32 -24.79 5.11
CA PHE A 567 -7.24 -23.65 5.14
C PHE A 567 -6.55 -22.31 4.87
N LEU A 568 -5.23 -22.24 4.98
CA LEU A 568 -4.45 -21.04 4.64
C LEU A 568 -4.36 -20.77 3.14
N LYS A 569 -4.67 -21.78 2.29
CA LYS A 569 -4.89 -21.63 0.84
C LYS A 569 -6.37 -21.71 0.44
N ASP A 570 -7.22 -22.23 1.32
CA ASP A 570 -8.66 -22.35 1.10
C ASP A 570 -9.42 -22.02 2.38
N LEU A 571 -9.70 -20.73 2.57
CA LEU A 571 -10.31 -20.22 3.79
C LEU A 571 -11.77 -20.69 3.97
N THR A 572 -12.41 -21.24 2.92
CA THR A 572 -13.77 -21.78 3.02
C THR A 572 -13.87 -22.97 3.96
N LYS A 573 -12.75 -23.67 4.21
CA LYS A 573 -12.65 -24.79 5.16
C LYS A 573 -12.91 -24.41 6.61
N LEU A 574 -12.91 -23.11 6.95
CA LEU A 574 -13.29 -22.63 8.28
C LEU A 574 -14.75 -22.96 8.63
N ASN A 575 -15.61 -23.21 7.64
CA ASN A 575 -17.02 -23.59 7.86
C ASN A 575 -17.19 -24.80 8.79
N LYS A 576 -16.20 -25.70 8.83
CA LYS A 576 -16.18 -26.87 9.73
C LYS A 576 -16.15 -26.51 11.21
N LEU A 577 -15.75 -25.29 11.57
CA LEU A 577 -15.73 -24.82 12.96
C LEU A 577 -17.14 -24.56 13.50
N GLU A 578 -18.13 -24.35 12.64
CA GLU A 578 -19.49 -23.99 13.05
C GLU A 578 -20.13 -25.08 13.93
N SER A 579 -19.90 -26.36 13.63
CA SER A 579 -20.40 -27.47 14.45
C SER A 579 -19.71 -27.58 15.82
N LEU A 580 -18.56 -26.92 16.00
CA LEU A 580 -17.82 -26.86 17.26
C LEU A 580 -18.20 -25.64 18.09
N ALA A 581 -19.09 -24.77 17.57
CA ALA A 581 -19.52 -23.58 18.30
C ALA A 581 -20.20 -23.90 19.62
N GLU A 582 -20.81 -25.08 19.80
CA GLU A 582 -21.44 -25.57 21.04
C GLU A 582 -20.53 -26.48 21.89
N ASP A 583 -19.32 -26.78 21.42
CA ASP A 583 -18.39 -27.64 22.14
C ASP A 583 -17.72 -26.88 23.30
N LYS A 584 -17.90 -27.38 24.52
CA LYS A 584 -17.43 -26.73 25.75
C LYS A 584 -15.91 -26.67 25.87
N GLU A 585 -15.21 -27.72 25.44
CA GLU A 585 -13.74 -27.76 25.52
C GLU A 585 -13.15 -26.81 24.48
N PHE A 586 -13.71 -26.79 23.27
CA PHE A 586 -13.32 -25.87 22.21
C PHE A 586 -13.55 -24.41 22.59
N ARG A 587 -14.72 -24.05 23.16
CA ARG A 587 -15.00 -22.69 23.68
C ARG A 587 -13.99 -22.27 24.76
N LYS A 588 -13.63 -23.20 25.65
CA LYS A 588 -12.66 -22.93 26.71
C LYS A 588 -11.29 -22.60 26.12
N GLU A 589 -10.77 -23.46 25.24
CA GLU A 589 -9.48 -23.22 24.57
C GLU A 589 -9.48 -21.91 23.77
N TRP A 590 -10.57 -21.62 23.06
CA TRP A 590 -10.76 -20.37 22.33
C TRP A 590 -10.64 -19.13 23.24
N SER A 591 -11.31 -19.19 24.39
CA SER A 591 -11.31 -18.11 25.39
C SER A 591 -9.93 -17.89 26.00
N GLU A 592 -9.21 -18.96 26.31
CA GLU A 592 -7.84 -18.91 26.82
C GLU A 592 -6.87 -18.28 25.80
N ILE A 593 -7.06 -18.56 24.51
CA ILE A 593 -6.27 -17.95 23.43
C ILE A 593 -6.57 -16.44 23.34
N LYS A 594 -7.85 -16.05 23.34
CA LYS A 594 -8.26 -14.63 23.33
C LYS A 594 -7.66 -13.88 24.52
N TYR A 595 -7.76 -14.44 25.73
CA TYR A 595 -7.20 -13.84 26.94
C TYR A 595 -5.68 -13.66 26.83
N ALA A 596 -4.95 -14.66 26.34
CA ALA A 596 -3.49 -14.55 26.16
C ALA A 596 -3.10 -13.47 25.14
N ASN A 597 -3.88 -13.30 24.07
CA ASN A 597 -3.68 -12.19 23.13
C ASN A 597 -3.95 -10.83 23.79
N LYS A 598 -4.98 -10.73 24.64
CA LYS A 598 -5.25 -9.52 25.43
C LYS A 598 -4.13 -9.19 26.41
N VAL A 599 -3.48 -10.19 27.01
CA VAL A 599 -2.27 -9.99 27.83
C VAL A 599 -1.12 -9.42 27.00
N ARG A 600 -0.91 -9.90 25.76
CA ARG A 600 0.11 -9.34 24.85
C ARG A 600 -0.17 -7.87 24.55
N LEU A 601 -1.42 -7.52 24.24
CA LEU A 601 -1.80 -6.13 23.99
C LEU A 601 -1.69 -5.26 25.25
N ALA A 602 -2.09 -5.77 26.42
CA ALA A 602 -1.94 -5.05 27.69
C ALA A 602 -0.46 -4.75 28.00
N LYS A 603 0.44 -5.69 27.69
CA LYS A 603 1.89 -5.47 27.79
C LYS A 603 2.36 -4.37 26.83
N LEU A 604 1.93 -4.41 25.57
CA LEU A 604 2.27 -3.38 24.59
C LEU A 604 1.75 -1.99 24.99
N ILE A 605 0.51 -1.91 25.51
CA ILE A 605 -0.07 -0.68 26.05
C ILE A 605 0.83 -0.16 27.18
N LYS A 606 1.20 -1.02 28.13
CA LYS A 606 2.07 -0.62 29.25
C LYS A 606 3.43 -0.12 28.78
N GLU A 607 4.04 -0.80 27.82
CA GLU A 607 5.34 -0.44 27.24
C GLU A 607 5.29 0.91 26.51
N LEU A 608 4.22 1.21 25.78
CA LEU A 608 4.12 2.43 24.96
C LEU A 608 3.54 3.64 25.68
N THR A 609 2.64 3.45 26.65
CA THR A 609 1.90 4.55 27.29
C THR A 609 2.14 4.65 28.79
N GLY A 610 2.75 3.64 29.40
CA GLY A 610 2.90 3.55 30.85
C GLY A 610 1.60 3.19 31.59
N VAL A 611 0.46 3.05 30.91
CA VAL A 611 -0.82 2.69 31.53
C VAL A 611 -0.96 1.18 31.69
N THR A 612 -1.36 0.73 32.88
CA THR A 612 -1.71 -0.68 33.11
C THR A 612 -3.21 -0.86 32.85
N VAL A 613 -3.58 -1.91 32.11
CA VAL A 613 -4.98 -2.24 31.79
C VAL A 613 -5.29 -3.69 32.19
N ASN A 614 -6.54 -3.95 32.57
CA ASN A 614 -7.01 -5.28 32.96
C ASN A 614 -7.32 -6.15 31.72
N PRO A 615 -6.60 -7.25 31.45
CA PRO A 615 -6.87 -8.12 30.29
C PRO A 615 -8.19 -8.91 30.37
N ALA A 616 -8.85 -8.94 31.53
CA ALA A 616 -10.19 -9.54 31.66
C ALA A 616 -11.33 -8.56 31.30
N ALA A 617 -11.03 -7.26 31.15
CA ALA A 617 -11.99 -6.26 30.70
C ALA A 617 -12.32 -6.40 29.21
N LEU A 618 -13.49 -5.98 28.77
CA LEU A 618 -13.83 -5.95 27.34
C LEU A 618 -12.89 -4.98 26.60
N PHE A 619 -12.18 -5.48 25.59
CA PHE A 619 -11.29 -4.67 24.75
C PHE A 619 -12.06 -4.13 23.55
N ASP A 620 -12.29 -2.82 23.58
CA ASP A 620 -13.09 -2.05 22.63
C ASP A 620 -12.16 -1.21 21.75
N ILE A 621 -12.03 -1.53 20.46
CA ILE A 621 -10.91 -1.06 19.65
C ILE A 621 -11.37 -0.28 18.41
N GLN A 622 -10.89 0.96 18.26
CA GLN A 622 -11.03 1.76 17.05
C GLN A 622 -9.65 2.16 16.49
N VAL A 623 -9.12 1.37 15.55
CA VAL A 623 -7.82 1.62 14.92
C VAL A 623 -7.91 1.82 13.41
N LYS A 624 -7.80 3.08 12.97
CA LYS A 624 -7.85 3.48 11.56
C LYS A 624 -7.35 4.92 11.40
N ARG A 625 -7.23 5.42 10.17
CA ARG A 625 -6.94 6.84 9.90
C ARG A 625 -7.89 7.74 10.70
N ILE A 626 -7.35 8.79 11.34
CA ILE A 626 -8.17 9.75 12.08
C ILE A 626 -8.79 10.74 11.10
N HIS A 627 -10.12 10.80 11.07
CA HIS A 627 -10.88 11.67 10.17
C HIS A 627 -12.30 11.84 10.72
N GLU A 628 -12.90 13.02 10.56
CA GLU A 628 -14.27 13.27 11.02
C GLU A 628 -15.31 12.26 10.49
N TYR A 629 -15.27 11.84 9.22
CA TYR A 629 -16.21 10.82 8.69
C TYR A 629 -15.99 9.40 9.27
N LYS A 630 -14.83 9.12 9.85
CA LYS A 630 -14.54 7.85 10.56
C LYS A 630 -15.07 7.85 12.00
N ARG A 631 -15.53 9.02 12.46
CA ARG A 631 -16.26 9.26 13.70
C ARG A 631 -15.55 8.76 14.96
N GLN A 632 -14.22 8.91 15.05
CA GLN A 632 -13.54 8.75 16.34
C GLN A 632 -14.09 9.72 17.39
N GLN A 633 -14.62 10.88 16.96
CA GLN A 633 -15.33 11.81 17.85
C GLN A 633 -16.62 11.21 18.42
N LEU A 634 -17.41 10.44 17.64
CA LEU A 634 -18.61 9.75 18.15
C LEU A 634 -18.23 8.75 19.25
N ASN A 635 -17.18 7.96 19.03
CA ASN A 635 -16.70 7.00 20.01
C ASN A 635 -16.22 7.70 21.29
N ILE A 636 -15.32 8.69 21.19
CA ILE A 636 -14.82 9.37 22.40
C ILE A 636 -15.93 10.12 23.14
N PHE A 637 -16.96 10.64 22.46
CA PHE A 637 -18.14 11.19 23.12
C PHE A 637 -18.94 10.11 23.86
N GLY A 638 -19.10 8.92 23.27
CA GLY A 638 -19.72 7.77 23.95
C GLY A 638 -18.92 7.31 25.18
N VAL A 639 -17.58 7.36 25.12
CA VAL A 639 -16.69 7.08 26.24
C VAL A 639 -16.84 8.12 27.36
N ILE A 640 -16.91 9.42 27.02
CA ILE A 640 -17.18 10.49 28.00
C ILE A 640 -18.55 10.28 28.65
N HIS A 641 -19.57 9.96 27.85
CA HIS A 641 -20.90 9.63 28.37
C HIS A 641 -20.84 8.47 29.36
N ARG A 642 -20.19 7.35 29.01
CA ARG A 642 -20.01 6.20 29.92
C ARG A 642 -19.30 6.61 31.21
N TYR A 643 -18.23 7.41 31.12
CA TYR A 643 -17.53 7.93 32.30
C TYR A 643 -18.46 8.74 33.20
N LEU A 644 -19.24 9.67 32.64
CA LEU A 644 -20.22 10.47 33.38
C LEU A 644 -21.30 9.60 34.03
N THR A 645 -21.82 8.60 33.31
CA THR A 645 -22.80 7.65 33.88
C THR A 645 -22.21 6.87 35.06
N LEU A 646 -20.97 6.38 34.93
CA LEU A 646 -20.28 5.67 36.01
C LEU A 646 -20.03 6.57 37.22
N LYS A 647 -19.65 7.84 37.03
CA LYS A 647 -19.44 8.79 38.12
C LYS A 647 -20.73 9.13 38.86
N ALA A 648 -21.87 9.12 38.18
CA ALA A 648 -23.18 9.35 38.78
C ALA A 648 -23.69 8.16 39.61
N MET A 649 -23.15 6.95 39.40
CA MET A 649 -23.54 5.73 40.12
C MET A 649 -22.97 5.66 41.53
N SER A 650 -23.72 5.05 42.45
CA SER A 650 -23.21 4.64 43.75
C SER A 650 -22.06 3.63 43.61
N PRO A 651 -21.14 3.54 44.59
CA PRO A 651 -20.07 2.54 44.57
C PRO A 651 -20.56 1.10 44.38
N GLU A 652 -21.73 0.76 44.93
CA GLU A 652 -22.36 -0.55 44.82
C GLU A 652 -22.89 -0.84 43.41
N GLU A 653 -23.45 0.17 42.73
CA GLU A 653 -23.89 0.07 41.33
C GLU A 653 -22.70 -0.04 40.38
N ARG A 654 -21.64 0.74 40.61
CA ARG A 654 -20.40 0.70 39.82
C ARG A 654 -19.77 -0.69 39.82
N LYS A 655 -19.73 -1.36 40.98
CA LYS A 655 -19.18 -2.74 41.12
C LYS A 655 -19.89 -3.79 40.26
N LYS A 656 -21.12 -3.53 39.80
CA LYS A 656 -21.90 -4.45 38.95
C LYS A 656 -21.68 -4.22 37.45
N GLN A 657 -20.98 -3.14 37.09
CA GLN A 657 -20.71 -2.81 35.69
C GLN A 657 -19.54 -3.64 35.14
N LEU A 658 -19.54 -3.87 33.84
CA LEU A 658 -18.46 -4.58 33.17
C LEU A 658 -17.27 -3.64 32.94
N PRO A 659 -16.04 -4.06 33.26
CA PRO A 659 -14.85 -3.29 32.98
C PRO A 659 -14.58 -3.23 31.48
N ARG A 660 -14.15 -2.06 30.99
CA ARG A 660 -13.88 -1.81 29.57
C ARG A 660 -12.57 -1.06 29.36
N VAL A 661 -11.85 -1.44 28.30
CA VAL A 661 -10.65 -0.74 27.82
C VAL A 661 -10.92 -0.25 26.40
N SER A 662 -11.14 1.05 26.26
CA SER A 662 -11.33 1.71 24.96
C SER A 662 -9.98 2.08 24.37
N VAL A 663 -9.61 1.44 23.26
CA VAL A 663 -8.32 1.55 22.60
C VAL A 663 -8.48 2.24 21.24
N PHE A 664 -7.88 3.40 21.11
CA PHE A 664 -7.78 4.16 19.88
C PHE A 664 -6.40 4.02 19.27
N GLY A 665 -6.30 4.19 17.95
CA GLY A 665 -5.03 4.31 17.27
C GLY A 665 -5.21 4.74 15.82
N GLY A 666 -4.24 5.47 15.30
CA GLY A 666 -4.36 6.03 13.96
C GLY A 666 -3.52 7.27 13.77
N LYS A 667 -3.32 7.65 12.51
CA LYS A 667 -2.59 8.85 12.12
C LYS A 667 -3.56 9.88 11.55
N ALA A 668 -3.41 11.14 11.94
CA ALA A 668 -4.06 12.29 11.29
C ALA A 668 -3.17 12.78 10.14
N ALA A 669 -3.75 13.33 9.07
CA ALA A 669 -2.94 14.00 8.05
C ALA A 669 -2.27 15.25 8.66
N PRO A 670 -1.01 15.61 8.30
CA PRO A 670 -0.27 16.66 9.00
C PRO A 670 -0.96 18.04 8.99
N GLY A 671 -1.68 18.36 7.91
CA GLY A 671 -2.43 19.59 7.74
C GLY A 671 -3.89 19.56 8.23
N TYR A 672 -4.38 18.41 8.72
CA TYR A 672 -5.78 18.26 9.12
C TYR A 672 -5.96 18.58 10.60
N TRP A 673 -6.27 19.84 10.87
CA TRP A 673 -6.40 20.38 12.22
C TRP A 673 -7.43 19.63 13.07
N MET A 674 -8.68 19.43 12.59
CA MET A 674 -9.72 18.75 13.38
C MET A 674 -9.33 17.31 13.75
N ALA A 675 -8.74 16.56 12.80
CA ALA A 675 -8.26 15.21 13.07
C ALA A 675 -7.16 15.18 14.15
N LYS A 676 -6.25 16.15 14.16
CA LYS A 676 -5.26 16.30 15.25
C LYS A 676 -5.91 16.64 16.59
N GLN A 677 -6.95 17.47 16.60
CA GLN A 677 -7.71 17.77 17.83
C GLN A 677 -8.46 16.56 18.38
N ILE A 678 -8.96 15.66 17.51
CA ILE A 678 -9.56 14.40 17.96
C ILE A 678 -8.53 13.53 18.69
N ILE A 679 -7.29 13.42 18.18
CA ILE A 679 -6.21 12.71 18.88
C ILE A 679 -5.93 13.36 20.24
N HIS A 680 -5.87 14.70 20.27
CA HIS A 680 -5.65 15.45 21.50
C HIS A 680 -6.75 15.18 22.54
N LEU A 681 -8.03 15.26 22.13
CA LEU A 681 -9.17 14.97 23.00
C LEU A 681 -9.11 13.55 23.58
N ILE A 682 -8.82 12.53 22.77
CA ILE A 682 -8.72 11.14 23.24
C ILE A 682 -7.65 11.01 24.33
N ASN A 683 -6.47 11.60 24.12
CA ASN A 683 -5.40 11.57 25.10
C ASN A 683 -5.77 12.35 26.38
N ALA A 684 -6.43 13.50 26.25
CA ALA A 684 -6.81 14.32 27.38
C ALA A 684 -7.91 13.65 28.24
N VAL A 685 -8.89 13.02 27.61
CA VAL A 685 -9.88 12.16 28.28
C VAL A 685 -9.18 10.99 28.97
N GLY A 686 -8.23 10.33 28.30
CA GLY A 686 -7.44 9.26 28.90
C GLY A 686 -6.65 9.69 30.13
N SER A 687 -6.06 10.89 30.13
CA SER A 687 -5.35 11.43 31.29
C SER A 687 -6.25 11.61 32.51
N VAL A 688 -7.52 11.96 32.32
CA VAL A 688 -8.49 12.10 33.42
C VAL A 688 -9.00 10.73 33.86
N VAL A 689 -9.56 9.96 32.94
CA VAL A 689 -10.25 8.69 33.24
C VAL A 689 -9.29 7.66 33.83
N ASN A 690 -8.07 7.53 33.28
CA ASN A 690 -7.13 6.50 33.74
C ASN A 690 -6.60 6.75 35.15
N ASN A 691 -6.65 8.00 35.63
CA ASN A 691 -6.17 8.44 36.93
C ASN A 691 -7.30 8.69 37.95
N ASP A 692 -8.56 8.48 37.58
CA ASP A 692 -9.69 8.61 38.51
C ASP A 692 -9.83 7.37 39.40
N ALA A 693 -9.56 7.54 40.70
CA ALA A 693 -9.64 6.48 41.70
C ALA A 693 -11.07 5.92 41.89
N ASP A 694 -12.11 6.70 41.61
CA ASP A 694 -13.50 6.24 41.66
C ASP A 694 -13.84 5.25 40.55
N ILE A 695 -13.12 5.33 39.42
CA ILE A 695 -13.34 4.51 38.24
C ILE A 695 -12.39 3.32 38.21
N GLY A 696 -11.10 3.52 38.54
CA GLY A 696 -10.12 2.45 38.60
C GLY A 696 -10.00 1.68 37.28
N ASP A 697 -10.17 0.35 37.32
CA ASP A 697 -10.12 -0.53 36.15
C ASP A 697 -11.48 -0.75 35.47
N LEU A 698 -12.53 -0.05 35.90
CA LEU A 698 -13.85 -0.17 35.29
C LEU A 698 -13.90 0.48 33.91
N LEU A 699 -13.12 1.54 33.69
CA LEU A 699 -12.93 2.16 32.39
C LEU A 699 -11.49 2.64 32.24
N LYS A 700 -10.84 2.25 31.14
CA LYS A 700 -9.56 2.80 30.70
C LYS A 700 -9.67 3.30 29.27
N VAL A 701 -9.00 4.41 28.96
CA VAL A 701 -8.98 5.03 27.62
C VAL A 701 -7.55 5.17 27.17
N ILE A 702 -7.21 4.53 26.05
CA ILE A 702 -5.84 4.38 25.58
C ILE A 702 -5.75 4.89 24.15
N PHE A 703 -4.75 5.73 23.86
CA PHE A 703 -4.31 6.00 22.50
C PHE A 703 -2.98 5.28 22.24
N LEU A 704 -2.96 4.38 21.25
CA LEU A 704 -1.75 3.70 20.82
C LEU A 704 -1.04 4.52 19.73
N PRO A 705 0.18 5.03 20.00
CA PRO A 705 0.91 5.83 19.04
C PRO A 705 1.42 4.99 17.87
N ASP A 706 1.58 5.64 16.72
CA ASP A 706 2.21 5.11 15.52
C ASP A 706 1.60 3.79 15.03
N TYR A 707 0.27 3.74 14.95
CA TYR A 707 -0.42 2.57 14.40
C TYR A 707 0.14 2.20 13.01
N ASN A 708 0.60 0.95 12.89
CA ASN A 708 1.23 0.36 11.72
C ASN A 708 0.89 -1.15 11.66
N VAL A 709 1.47 -1.91 10.72
CA VAL A 709 1.15 -3.34 10.56
C VAL A 709 1.61 -4.16 11.75
N SER A 710 2.83 -3.94 12.27
CA SER A 710 3.31 -4.66 13.46
C SER A 710 2.41 -4.46 14.66
N LYS A 711 1.93 -3.23 14.91
CA LYS A 711 0.97 -2.98 15.99
C LYS A 711 -0.38 -3.64 15.71
N ALA A 712 -0.87 -3.59 14.46
CA ALA A 712 -2.11 -4.26 14.07
C ALA A 712 -2.04 -5.79 14.30
N GLU A 713 -0.89 -6.43 14.07
CA GLU A 713 -0.68 -7.87 14.32
C GLU A 713 -0.79 -8.25 15.81
N ILE A 714 -0.64 -7.29 16.74
CA ILE A 714 -0.88 -7.49 18.18
C ILE A 714 -2.32 -7.09 18.57
N ILE A 715 -2.82 -5.99 18.01
CA ILE A 715 -4.10 -5.40 18.35
C ILE A 715 -5.26 -6.29 17.89
N THR A 716 -5.23 -6.73 16.62
CA THR A 716 -6.35 -7.45 16.01
C THR A 716 -6.68 -8.77 16.74
N PRO A 717 -5.70 -9.65 17.08
CA PRO A 717 -5.99 -10.87 17.83
C PRO A 717 -6.58 -10.65 19.23
N ALA A 718 -6.32 -9.49 19.83
CA ALA A 718 -6.73 -9.13 21.19
C ALA A 718 -8.12 -8.47 21.28
N SER A 719 -8.70 -8.04 20.15
CA SER A 719 -10.00 -7.36 20.13
C SER A 719 -11.13 -8.28 20.61
N ASP A 720 -11.98 -7.79 21.51
CA ASP A 720 -13.29 -8.39 21.77
C ASP A 720 -14.34 -7.78 20.84
N ILE A 721 -14.39 -6.45 20.77
CA ILE A 721 -15.13 -5.70 19.75
C ILE A 721 -14.22 -4.75 18.98
N SER A 722 -14.65 -4.37 17.78
CA SER A 722 -13.98 -3.38 16.93
C SER A 722 -15.00 -2.39 16.34
N GLU A 723 -14.62 -1.12 16.34
CA GLU A 723 -15.48 0.02 16.00
C GLU A 723 -15.36 0.39 14.51
N HIS A 724 -16.44 0.13 13.77
CA HIS A 724 -16.57 0.37 12.33
C HIS A 724 -17.74 1.31 12.03
N ILE A 725 -17.61 2.53 12.56
CA ILE A 725 -18.70 3.48 12.78
C ILE A 725 -18.67 4.70 11.86
N SER A 726 -18.20 4.56 10.62
CA SER A 726 -18.26 5.69 9.68
C SER A 726 -19.69 6.14 9.42
N THR A 727 -19.90 7.41 9.06
CA THR A 727 -21.22 7.86 8.57
C THR A 727 -21.62 6.98 7.39
N ALA A 728 -22.85 6.47 7.36
CA ALA A 728 -23.27 5.54 6.31
C ALA A 728 -23.09 6.14 4.91
N GLY A 729 -22.66 5.33 3.94
CA GLY A 729 -22.37 5.78 2.58
C GLY A 729 -21.02 6.47 2.40
N THR A 730 -20.09 6.38 3.36
CA THR A 730 -18.75 7.01 3.23
C THR A 730 -17.61 6.00 3.12
N GLU A 731 -17.83 4.73 3.46
CA GLU A 731 -16.85 3.65 3.28
C GLU A 731 -17.14 2.83 2.02
N ALA A 732 -16.16 2.73 1.12
CA ALA A 732 -16.29 1.83 -0.04
C ALA A 732 -16.20 0.34 0.35
N SER A 733 -15.49 0.01 1.44
CA SER A 733 -15.20 -1.37 1.86
C SER A 733 -14.76 -1.36 3.34
N GLY A 734 -13.64 -2.00 3.69
CA GLY A 734 -13.08 -2.00 5.05
C GLY A 734 -12.29 -3.26 5.37
N THR A 735 -11.01 -3.32 4.98
CA THR A 735 -10.21 -4.55 5.18
C THR A 735 -9.83 -4.80 6.64
N SER A 736 -9.82 -3.79 7.51
CA SER A 736 -9.61 -4.00 8.96
C SER A 736 -10.76 -4.78 9.59
N ASN A 737 -11.99 -4.56 9.12
CA ASN A 737 -13.20 -5.21 9.62
C ASN A 737 -13.03 -6.73 9.48
N MET A 738 -12.60 -7.16 8.29
CA MET A 738 -12.32 -8.56 7.97
C MET A 738 -11.25 -9.17 8.89
N LYS A 739 -10.21 -8.40 9.27
CA LYS A 739 -9.13 -8.88 10.13
C LYS A 739 -9.61 -9.15 11.55
N PHE A 740 -10.43 -8.25 12.10
CA PHE A 740 -10.99 -8.40 13.44
C PHE A 740 -11.90 -9.62 13.51
N VAL A 741 -12.81 -9.77 12.56
CA VAL A 741 -13.74 -10.91 12.54
C VAL A 741 -13.01 -12.23 12.32
N LEU A 742 -12.00 -12.28 11.45
CA LEU A 742 -11.16 -13.48 11.26
C LEU A 742 -10.41 -13.92 12.53
N ASN A 743 -10.22 -13.00 13.48
CA ASN A 743 -9.59 -13.27 14.78
C ASN A 743 -10.60 -13.40 15.94
N GLY A 744 -11.89 -13.53 15.63
CA GLY A 744 -12.96 -13.68 16.61
C GLY A 744 -13.21 -12.42 17.43
N GLY A 745 -12.93 -11.23 16.89
CA GLY A 745 -13.47 -9.97 17.40
C GLY A 745 -14.79 -9.65 16.71
N LEU A 746 -15.80 -9.22 17.45
CA LEU A 746 -17.09 -8.81 16.89
C LEU A 746 -17.05 -7.35 16.43
N ILE A 747 -18.02 -6.94 15.61
CA ILE A 747 -18.11 -5.58 15.10
C ILE A 747 -19.25 -4.86 15.81
N ILE A 748 -18.98 -3.63 16.22
CA ILE A 748 -19.99 -2.59 16.36
C ILE A 748 -19.81 -1.61 15.20
N GLY A 749 -20.86 -1.31 14.45
CA GLY A 749 -20.71 -0.57 13.21
C GLY A 749 -22.00 -0.05 12.61
N THR A 750 -21.85 0.85 11.64
CA THR A 750 -22.95 1.29 10.78
C THR A 750 -23.19 0.29 9.66
N CYS A 751 -24.37 0.35 9.03
CA CYS A 751 -24.67 -0.38 7.80
C CYS A 751 -23.94 0.26 6.60
N ASP A 752 -22.60 0.13 6.57
CA ASP A 752 -21.73 0.80 5.61
C ASP A 752 -20.53 -0.07 5.20
N GLY A 753 -20.05 0.12 3.97
CA GLY A 753 -18.88 -0.56 3.42
C GLY A 753 -18.87 -2.08 3.64
N ALA A 754 -17.76 -2.60 4.15
CA ALA A 754 -17.58 -4.04 4.37
C ALA A 754 -18.46 -4.62 5.48
N ASN A 755 -19.08 -3.80 6.35
CA ASN A 755 -19.97 -4.32 7.39
C ASN A 755 -21.17 -5.04 6.77
N ILE A 756 -21.70 -4.55 5.64
CA ILE A 756 -22.86 -5.15 4.96
C ILE A 756 -22.57 -6.58 4.52
N GLU A 757 -21.45 -6.77 3.85
CA GLU A 757 -21.05 -8.11 3.38
C GLU A 757 -20.64 -9.00 4.55
N ILE A 758 -19.99 -8.46 5.59
CA ILE A 758 -19.68 -9.24 6.80
C ILE A 758 -20.97 -9.73 7.45
N THR A 759 -21.97 -8.86 7.63
CA THR A 759 -23.29 -9.21 8.16
C THR A 759 -23.93 -10.34 7.34
N ARG A 760 -23.87 -10.26 6.01
CA ARG A 760 -24.38 -11.33 5.12
C ARG A 760 -23.71 -12.68 5.42
N GLU A 761 -22.38 -12.70 5.55
CA GLU A 761 -21.65 -13.96 5.75
C GLU A 761 -21.81 -14.49 7.19
N ILE A 762 -21.63 -13.66 8.22
CA ILE A 762 -21.63 -14.12 9.62
C ILE A 762 -23.03 -14.18 10.24
N GLY A 763 -24.01 -13.50 9.65
CA GLY A 763 -25.39 -13.39 10.10
C GLY A 763 -25.63 -12.26 11.10
N ASP A 764 -26.82 -11.66 11.03
CA ASP A 764 -27.25 -10.47 11.80
C ASP A 764 -27.09 -10.63 13.32
N ASN A 765 -27.20 -11.86 13.84
CA ASN A 765 -27.06 -12.15 15.27
C ASN A 765 -25.62 -12.03 15.79
N ASN A 766 -24.62 -11.89 14.91
CA ASN A 766 -23.19 -11.91 15.25
C ASN A 766 -22.50 -10.56 15.03
N ILE A 767 -23.26 -9.50 14.76
CA ILE A 767 -22.78 -8.12 14.58
C ILE A 767 -23.71 -7.15 15.30
N PHE A 768 -23.17 -6.03 15.78
CA PHE A 768 -23.93 -4.98 16.46
C PHE A 768 -24.05 -3.76 15.55
N LEU A 769 -25.16 -3.69 14.79
CA LEU A 769 -25.42 -2.58 13.86
C LEU A 769 -26.21 -1.45 14.52
N PHE A 770 -25.92 -0.20 14.16
CA PHE A 770 -26.65 0.99 14.60
C PHE A 770 -26.58 2.12 13.56
N GLY A 771 -27.26 3.22 13.89
CA GLY A 771 -27.21 4.47 13.12
C GLY A 771 -28.15 4.48 11.92
N ASN A 772 -28.14 5.61 11.23
CA ASN A 772 -28.94 5.85 10.04
C ASN A 772 -28.40 5.10 8.81
N LEU A 773 -29.26 4.86 7.82
CA LEU A 773 -28.90 4.23 6.56
C LEU A 773 -28.37 5.27 5.57
N ALA A 774 -27.62 4.81 4.55
CA ALA A 774 -27.01 5.69 3.56
C ALA A 774 -28.06 6.51 2.77
N GLU A 775 -29.24 5.95 2.52
CA GLU A 775 -30.35 6.66 1.86
C GLU A 775 -30.88 7.87 2.64
N ASP A 776 -30.80 7.86 3.97
CA ASP A 776 -31.37 8.92 4.82
C ASP A 776 -30.39 10.10 5.03
N VAL A 777 -29.10 9.91 4.72
CA VAL A 777 -28.02 10.84 5.09
C VAL A 777 -28.22 12.24 4.51
N GLU A 778 -28.57 12.35 3.23
CA GLU A 778 -28.74 13.65 2.57
C GLU A 778 -29.98 14.41 3.08
N ASP A 779 -31.06 13.69 3.40
CA ASP A 779 -32.26 14.29 3.97
C ASP A 779 -32.02 14.81 5.39
N LEU A 780 -31.26 14.08 6.21
CA LEU A 780 -30.82 14.52 7.54
C LEU A 780 -29.91 15.76 7.46
N ARG A 781 -28.91 15.74 6.56
CA ARG A 781 -28.04 16.91 6.30
C ARG A 781 -28.84 18.13 5.84
N HIS A 782 -29.85 17.92 4.99
CA HIS A 782 -30.74 18.98 4.56
C HIS A 782 -31.55 19.53 5.75
N ALA A 783 -32.11 18.66 6.60
CA ALA A 783 -32.84 19.04 7.80
C ALA A 783 -31.97 19.81 8.81
N HIS A 784 -30.68 19.49 8.94
CA HIS A 784 -29.76 20.21 9.82
C HIS A 784 -29.49 21.65 9.37
N ASN A 785 -29.43 21.88 8.05
CA ASN A 785 -29.12 23.19 7.49
C ASN A 785 -30.36 24.09 7.35
N TYR A 786 -31.52 23.50 7.07
CA TYR A 786 -32.74 24.24 6.69
C TYR A 786 -33.96 23.97 7.58
N GLY A 787 -33.89 22.96 8.46
CA GLY A 787 -34.96 22.56 9.38
C GLY A 787 -34.63 22.84 10.84
N SER A 788 -35.31 22.15 11.74
CA SER A 788 -35.01 22.16 13.18
C SER A 788 -34.25 20.89 13.55
N HIS A 789 -33.00 21.03 13.95
CA HIS A 789 -32.19 19.95 14.51
C HIS A 789 -32.08 20.11 16.03
N THR A 790 -32.32 19.03 16.77
CA THR A 790 -32.18 18.99 18.24
C THR A 790 -31.12 18.00 18.63
N ILE A 791 -30.20 18.44 19.48
CA ILE A 791 -29.11 17.61 19.98
C ILE A 791 -29.64 16.70 21.08
N ASP A 792 -29.23 15.43 21.03
CA ASP A 792 -29.54 14.45 22.07
C ASP A 792 -29.12 14.98 23.47
N PRO A 793 -30.00 14.87 24.49
CA PRO A 793 -29.69 15.39 25.83
C PRO A 793 -28.44 14.80 26.47
N ASP A 794 -28.11 13.53 26.21
CA ASP A 794 -26.91 12.88 26.73
C ASP A 794 -25.67 13.34 25.98
N LEU A 795 -25.75 13.57 24.66
CA LEU A 795 -24.67 14.23 23.92
C LEU A 795 -24.45 15.67 24.41
N ASN A 796 -25.52 16.39 24.73
CA ASN A 796 -25.41 17.74 25.27
C ASN A 796 -24.68 17.77 26.62
N LYS A 797 -24.91 16.79 27.51
CA LYS A 797 -24.17 16.64 28.77
C LYS A 797 -22.67 16.39 28.54
N VAL A 798 -22.32 15.64 27.50
CA VAL A 798 -20.91 15.42 27.10
C VAL A 798 -20.27 16.76 26.71
N PHE A 799 -20.93 17.55 25.88
CA PHE A 799 -20.44 18.86 25.47
C PHE A 799 -20.32 19.82 26.65
N GLU A 800 -21.31 19.87 27.54
CA GLU A 800 -21.25 20.68 28.77
C GLU A 800 -20.06 20.30 29.65
N GLU A 801 -19.74 19.00 29.76
CA GLU A 801 -18.58 18.56 30.52
C GLU A 801 -17.26 18.96 29.87
N MET A 802 -17.16 18.89 28.55
CA MET A 802 -16.00 19.38 27.80
C MET A 802 -15.82 20.90 27.98
N GLU A 803 -16.93 21.66 27.95
CA GLU A 803 -16.94 23.11 28.10
C GLU A 803 -16.57 23.59 29.51
N LYS A 804 -16.79 22.75 30.55
CA LYS A 804 -16.30 23.01 31.92
C LYS A 804 -14.78 22.96 32.05
N GLY A 805 -14.09 22.33 31.10
CA GLY A 805 -12.64 22.16 31.13
C GLY A 805 -12.17 20.93 31.91
N THR A 806 -13.05 19.95 32.13
CA THR A 806 -12.69 18.70 32.82
C THR A 806 -11.55 17.96 32.13
N PHE A 807 -11.50 18.01 30.81
CA PHE A 807 -10.51 17.31 29.98
C PHE A 807 -9.40 18.22 29.42
N GLY A 808 -9.19 19.41 29.98
CA GLY A 808 -8.20 20.38 29.47
C GLY A 808 -8.83 21.72 29.13
N THR A 809 -8.14 22.54 28.33
CA THR A 809 -8.62 23.89 28.00
C THR A 809 -9.85 23.81 27.09
N PRO A 810 -11.02 24.36 27.47
CA PRO A 810 -12.24 24.29 26.64
C PRO A 810 -12.07 24.81 25.22
N HIS A 811 -11.18 25.79 25.03
CA HIS A 811 -10.87 26.36 23.72
C HIS A 811 -10.32 25.33 22.72
N ASP A 812 -9.59 24.33 23.20
CA ASP A 812 -8.96 23.31 22.33
C ASP A 812 -10.02 22.43 21.64
N PHE A 813 -11.18 22.27 22.26
CA PHE A 813 -12.26 21.40 21.79
C PHE A 813 -13.49 22.13 21.27
N SER A 814 -13.55 23.46 21.40
CA SER A 814 -14.75 24.25 21.08
C SER A 814 -15.17 24.13 19.61
N ALA A 815 -14.21 24.02 18.69
CA ALA A 815 -14.50 23.86 17.27
C ALA A 815 -15.19 22.52 16.97
N MET A 816 -14.86 21.46 17.71
CA MET A 816 -15.47 20.14 17.54
C MET A 816 -16.93 20.15 18.02
N VAL A 817 -17.18 20.81 19.16
CA VAL A 817 -18.55 21.03 19.67
C VAL A 817 -19.35 21.92 18.72
N ALA A 818 -18.74 23.00 18.22
CA ALA A 818 -19.37 23.93 17.28
C ALA A 818 -19.67 23.27 15.92
N ALA A 819 -18.83 22.34 15.45
CA ALA A 819 -19.09 21.59 14.22
C ALA A 819 -20.45 20.87 14.28
N VAL A 820 -20.76 20.27 15.44
CA VAL A 820 -22.04 19.60 15.69
C VAL A 820 -23.15 20.62 15.97
N ARG A 821 -22.95 21.55 16.91
CA ARG A 821 -23.99 22.48 17.38
C ARG A 821 -24.40 23.55 16.36
N HIS A 822 -23.47 24.01 15.52
CA HIS A 822 -23.60 25.27 14.80
C HIS A 822 -23.25 25.19 13.30
N HIS A 823 -22.61 24.11 12.86
CA HIS A 823 -22.17 23.94 11.47
C HIS A 823 -22.78 22.70 10.79
N GLY A 824 -24.00 22.35 11.19
CA GLY A 824 -24.87 21.40 10.49
C GLY A 824 -24.54 19.93 10.73
N ASP A 825 -23.61 19.60 11.63
CA ASP A 825 -23.20 18.22 11.96
C ASP A 825 -23.13 17.29 10.73
N TYR A 826 -22.27 17.63 9.78
CA TYR A 826 -22.24 16.99 8.46
C TYR A 826 -22.03 15.45 8.51
N TYR A 827 -21.47 14.93 9.60
CA TYR A 827 -21.19 13.51 9.81
C TYR A 827 -22.20 12.81 10.73
N LEU A 828 -23.32 13.47 11.06
CA LEU A 828 -24.45 12.90 11.79
C LEU A 828 -24.00 12.25 13.12
N VAL A 829 -23.13 12.94 13.84
CA VAL A 829 -22.71 12.54 15.19
C VAL A 829 -23.89 12.61 16.14
N SER A 830 -24.73 13.65 16.06
CA SER A 830 -25.89 13.84 16.92
C SER A 830 -26.99 12.81 16.68
N ASP A 831 -27.29 12.49 15.43
CA ASP A 831 -28.40 11.61 15.06
C ASP A 831 -28.11 10.16 15.44
N ASP A 832 -26.86 9.74 15.25
CA ASP A 832 -26.44 8.38 15.57
C ASP A 832 -26.05 8.21 17.05
N PHE A 833 -25.91 9.29 17.84
CA PHE A 833 -25.41 9.20 19.22
C PHE A 833 -26.28 8.29 20.10
N HIS A 834 -27.59 8.48 20.05
CA HIS A 834 -28.52 7.70 20.87
C HIS A 834 -28.49 6.20 20.51
N SER A 835 -28.57 5.88 19.21
CA SER A 835 -28.54 4.48 18.75
C SER A 835 -27.18 3.82 19.04
N TYR A 836 -26.09 4.58 18.98
CA TYR A 836 -24.74 4.12 19.34
C TYR A 836 -24.65 3.72 20.82
N ILE A 837 -25.13 4.57 21.74
CA ILE A 837 -25.08 4.26 23.18
C ILE A 837 -26.00 3.08 23.55
N GLU A 838 -27.18 2.94 22.92
CA GLU A 838 -28.05 1.78 23.14
C GLU A 838 -27.41 0.49 22.64
N THR A 839 -26.74 0.55 21.48
CA THR A 839 -26.03 -0.62 20.93
C THR A 839 -24.87 -1.05 21.82
N HIS A 840 -24.18 -0.11 22.45
CA HIS A 840 -23.17 -0.42 23.46
C HIS A 840 -23.73 -1.10 24.71
N LYS A 841 -24.99 -0.82 25.08
CA LYS A 841 -25.68 -1.58 26.16
C LYS A 841 -25.94 -3.02 25.74
N LEU A 842 -26.33 -3.26 24.47
CA LEU A 842 -26.49 -4.61 23.93
C LEU A 842 -25.17 -5.38 23.91
N VAL A 843 -24.06 -4.71 23.57
CA VAL A 843 -22.71 -5.29 23.68
C VAL A 843 -22.42 -5.70 25.12
N ASP A 844 -22.64 -4.80 26.09
CA ASP A 844 -22.41 -5.11 27.50
C ASP A 844 -23.28 -6.28 27.99
N GLU A 845 -24.54 -6.34 27.59
CA GLU A 845 -25.44 -7.46 27.91
C GLU A 845 -24.94 -8.78 27.31
N ALA A 846 -24.61 -8.80 26.02
CA ALA A 846 -24.09 -9.98 25.35
C ALA A 846 -22.76 -10.46 25.96
N TYR A 847 -21.88 -9.54 26.35
CA TYR A 847 -20.60 -9.89 26.96
C TYR A 847 -20.75 -10.45 28.39
N ARG A 848 -21.85 -10.19 29.10
CA ARG A 848 -22.09 -10.86 30.40
C ARG A 848 -22.26 -12.37 30.23
N ASN A 849 -22.79 -12.82 29.11
CA ASN A 849 -22.92 -14.24 28.79
C ASN A 849 -21.72 -14.71 27.95
N GLN A 850 -20.64 -15.09 28.64
CA GLN A 850 -19.38 -15.50 28.00
C GLN A 850 -19.53 -16.74 27.10
N ASP A 851 -20.40 -17.69 27.44
CA ASP A 851 -20.61 -18.89 26.63
C ASP A 851 -21.22 -18.54 25.27
N GLU A 852 -22.28 -17.71 25.25
CA GLU A 852 -22.89 -17.22 24.01
C GLU A 852 -21.97 -16.28 23.24
N TRP A 853 -21.21 -15.42 23.93
CA TRP A 853 -20.24 -14.53 23.31
C TRP A 853 -19.19 -15.30 22.50
N VAL A 854 -18.61 -16.34 23.10
CA VAL A 854 -17.60 -17.18 22.45
C VAL A 854 -18.20 -17.96 21.29
N ALA A 855 -19.44 -18.45 21.42
CA ALA A 855 -20.16 -19.08 20.33
C ALA A 855 -20.31 -18.15 19.11
N LYS A 856 -20.74 -16.90 19.34
CA LYS A 856 -20.83 -15.86 18.30
C LYS A 856 -19.48 -15.63 17.62
N CYS A 857 -18.39 -15.56 18.39
CA CYS A 857 -17.04 -15.40 17.85
C CYS A 857 -16.62 -16.58 16.95
N ILE A 858 -16.88 -17.82 17.37
CA ILE A 858 -16.55 -19.03 16.60
C ILE A 858 -17.33 -19.07 15.30
N VAL A 859 -18.65 -18.85 15.35
CA VAL A 859 -19.51 -18.82 14.15
C VAL A 859 -19.05 -17.73 13.18
N SER A 860 -18.68 -16.56 13.71
CA SER A 860 -18.17 -15.46 12.89
C SER A 860 -16.91 -15.88 12.13
N VAL A 861 -15.90 -16.43 12.82
CA VAL A 861 -14.67 -16.93 12.17
C VAL A 861 -14.96 -18.04 11.16
N ALA A 862 -15.87 -18.97 11.49
CA ALA A 862 -16.23 -20.09 10.63
C ALA A 862 -16.73 -19.64 9.26
N ARG A 863 -17.34 -18.46 9.17
CA ARG A 863 -17.96 -17.91 7.96
C ARG A 863 -17.12 -16.83 7.26
N MET A 864 -15.86 -16.64 7.64
CA MET A 864 -14.97 -15.64 7.02
C MET A 864 -14.33 -16.07 5.69
N GLY A 865 -14.65 -17.24 5.15
CA GLY A 865 -14.01 -17.80 3.95
C GLY A 865 -14.03 -16.87 2.73
N PHE A 866 -15.12 -16.13 2.53
CA PHE A 866 -15.32 -15.20 1.42
C PHE A 866 -14.31 -14.04 1.39
N PHE A 867 -13.80 -13.61 2.56
CA PHE A 867 -12.92 -12.45 2.70
C PHE A 867 -11.43 -12.76 2.54
N SER A 868 -11.08 -13.93 1.99
CA SER A 868 -9.70 -14.24 1.62
C SER A 868 -9.27 -13.44 0.39
N SER A 869 -8.09 -12.82 0.44
CA SER A 869 -7.50 -12.17 -0.74
C SER A 869 -7.19 -13.15 -1.87
N ASP A 870 -7.09 -14.46 -1.60
CA ASP A 870 -6.92 -15.48 -2.64
C ASP A 870 -8.14 -15.55 -3.57
N ARG A 871 -9.34 -15.45 -2.99
CA ARG A 871 -10.60 -15.40 -3.73
C ARG A 871 -10.64 -14.16 -4.61
N CYS A 872 -10.27 -13.00 -4.08
CA CYS A 872 -10.17 -11.77 -4.85
C CYS A 872 -9.23 -11.94 -6.05
N ILE A 873 -8.02 -12.49 -5.83
CA ILE A 873 -7.04 -12.68 -6.90
C ILE A 873 -7.56 -13.63 -7.99
N ASN A 874 -8.27 -14.70 -7.65
CA ASN A 874 -8.90 -15.56 -8.65
C ASN A 874 -9.96 -14.80 -9.46
N GLU A 875 -10.83 -14.00 -8.82
CA GLU A 875 -11.82 -13.17 -9.52
C GLU A 875 -11.15 -12.15 -10.47
N TYR A 876 -10.08 -11.46 -10.03
CA TYR A 876 -9.30 -10.58 -10.90
C TYR A 876 -8.66 -11.35 -12.07
N ALA A 877 -8.08 -12.51 -11.79
CA ALA A 877 -7.41 -13.34 -12.79
C ALA A 877 -8.37 -13.81 -13.89
N GLU A 878 -9.58 -14.24 -13.51
CA GLU A 878 -10.58 -14.75 -14.45
C GLU A 878 -11.32 -13.62 -15.20
N SER A 879 -11.76 -12.58 -14.50
CA SER A 879 -12.71 -11.60 -15.04
C SER A 879 -12.09 -10.32 -15.61
N ILE A 880 -10.82 -10.04 -15.28
CA ILE A 880 -10.14 -8.78 -15.65
C ILE A 880 -8.84 -9.05 -16.40
N TRP A 881 -7.95 -9.87 -15.85
CA TRP A 881 -6.59 -10.05 -16.39
C TRP A 881 -6.48 -11.18 -17.41
N ASN A 882 -7.35 -12.18 -17.32
CA ASN A 882 -7.34 -13.39 -18.13
C ASN A 882 -5.97 -14.09 -18.04
N VAL A 883 -5.57 -14.42 -16.82
CA VAL A 883 -4.28 -15.07 -16.52
C VAL A 883 -4.48 -16.39 -15.79
N GLU A 884 -3.56 -17.32 -16.04
CA GLU A 884 -3.57 -18.66 -15.43
C GLU A 884 -2.36 -18.83 -14.51
N PRO A 885 -2.45 -19.66 -13.45
CA PRO A 885 -1.33 -19.93 -12.56
C PRO A 885 -0.23 -20.71 -13.30
N LEU A 886 1.02 -20.42 -12.95
CA LEU A 886 2.20 -21.09 -13.48
C LEU A 886 3.14 -21.52 -12.35
N ALA A 887 2.86 -22.70 -11.80
CA ALA A 887 3.68 -23.28 -10.75
C ALA A 887 5.15 -23.47 -11.19
N VAL A 888 6.08 -23.09 -10.31
CA VAL A 888 7.50 -23.38 -10.47
C VAL A 888 7.73 -24.85 -10.14
N LYS A 889 8.23 -25.63 -11.10
CA LYS A 889 8.63 -27.02 -10.84
C LYS A 889 9.93 -27.02 -10.03
N SER A 890 9.94 -27.80 -8.95
CA SER A 890 11.09 -27.97 -8.05
C SER A 890 12.28 -28.69 -8.69
#